data_AF-A0A9N8H2S3-F1
#
_entry.id   AF-A0A9N8H2S3-F1
#
_cell.length_a   1.000
_cell.length_b   1.000
_cell.length_c   1.000
_cell.angle_alpha   90.00
_cell.angle_beta   90.00
_cell.angle_gamma   90.00
#
_symmetry.space_group_name_H-M   'P 1'
#
loop_
_entity.id
_entity.type
_entity.pdbx_description
1 polymer ?
#
loop_
_entity_poly.entity_id
_entity_poly.type
_entity_poly.pdbx_seq_one_letter_code
_entity_poly.pdbx_strand_id
1 'polypeptide(L)'
;MARSTNDHNDHNNPTNTASITTSTGTSTPPTEYPSNKAQIYSVQNDKDDYYNEKDHPVDDVDYRSQGGPRLTYLYSSHPLTGQSLYLGAEFGSDGRIYCIPGHAHRVLVIDPTNDQDKVFPMGPSFPGKYKWLRGIVVGDVIYGLPCNRGTVLRIHVPTQQVTELPLPYDTFYSSQNGYAAKTAHEQRHMLWKYHGGAVSPHDGCIYVIPQSAWHVLRIDPTTDECQFVGPTLEGKYKFYGGIVGKTDGAIYGIPHNAAHVLRILNADHITTHGDLGTQGHKWHGAAAAANGIIVSVPANADTVLCIQPGDTPTLFQLGSSDVLQTGRHRTDHKYKYLGALAGPDGHVYCFPSGSEHVLQINTQTQTVQTVGPNLYDTHMERICQNKWQNGVMCHPDQSVYGIPLSGESVLRIDCSSHDACNNRVTTWKLPRPFRLMSKYEGGVVDPKTGIMYTVPNNHKAVLRIIPPLTNNNNSAMDGSTTAPSSGADTLGNNPSKDTTATHAGDSSTNNNNNDKPRTCTSVEQVKALTQITDGDNEDLSDVKYRSGIATLRSSAHRVKANPKHRKQNPNPKDKKGQNTNTTFLPDSMCQEVVFRYNEQTYNLRQAFTELLKRLDPDMVGSFRNDNDNNSLEDFVLPPNTLHRKVNGGCCESAQAYMSDAVAADANFLEIFDRLVEEVVLPHVKQRLVAAGAAKQDTPLSFYIQRPPTLRIQPGPGRAGVKPHHDGEYGHQNGELNFWLPLTDRNLNQVDLFCESKFQKGDFRAILCHRGEIISFHGSSCRHFVNRNDSDKTRVSMDFRIGVEGFFDPYWQMSGTTDDHGRREVRI
;
A
#
# COMPACT_ATOMS: atom_id res chain seq x y z
N MET A 1 -58.27 -16.05 -33.34
CA MET A 1 -59.51 -16.73 -32.89
C MET A 1 -59.21 -18.21 -32.72
N ALA A 2 -59.77 -18.87 -31.71
CA ALA A 2 -59.72 -20.34 -31.46
C ALA A 2 -58.33 -20.98 -31.21
N ARG A 3 -58.16 -22.03 -30.38
CA ARG A 3 -58.94 -22.50 -29.20
C ARG A 3 -58.07 -23.44 -28.31
N SER A 4 -58.51 -23.63 -27.07
CA SER A 4 -58.15 -24.70 -26.09
C SER A 4 -57.96 -26.10 -26.72
N THR A 5 -56.90 -26.89 -26.45
CA THR A 5 -56.44 -27.61 -25.21
C THR A 5 -57.25 -28.87 -24.85
N ASN A 6 -56.60 -29.81 -24.11
CA ASN A 6 -57.10 -31.08 -23.53
C ASN A 6 -57.23 -32.27 -24.55
N ASP A 7 -56.95 -33.55 -24.23
CA ASP A 7 -56.47 -34.19 -22.97
C ASP A 7 -55.87 -35.62 -23.17
N HIS A 8 -55.35 -36.21 -22.06
CA HIS A 8 -55.24 -37.65 -21.68
C HIS A 8 -54.05 -38.60 -22.06
N ASN A 9 -53.53 -39.23 -20.97
CA ASN A 9 -53.04 -40.62 -20.74
C ASN A 9 -51.74 -41.12 -21.45
N ASP A 10 -50.71 -41.62 -20.74
CA ASP A 10 -50.56 -42.85 -19.89
C ASP A 10 -50.51 -44.18 -20.69
N HIS A 11 -49.61 -45.15 -20.44
CA HIS A 11 -48.57 -45.39 -19.41
C HIS A 11 -47.31 -46.04 -20.05
N ASN A 12 -46.13 -45.98 -19.38
CA ASN A 12 -45.43 -47.21 -18.90
C ASN A 12 -44.13 -46.94 -18.12
N ASN A 13 -43.87 -47.81 -17.14
CA ASN A 13 -42.66 -47.97 -16.33
C ASN A 13 -42.34 -49.50 -16.34
N PRO A 14 -41.14 -50.01 -15.99
CA PRO A 14 -40.81 -50.14 -14.56
C PRO A 14 -39.29 -50.09 -14.19
N THR A 15 -39.01 -49.78 -12.92
CA THR A 15 -37.91 -50.33 -12.06
C THR A 15 -36.47 -50.46 -12.63
N ASN A 16 -35.45 -49.96 -11.94
CA ASN A 16 -35.05 -50.53 -10.64
C ASN A 16 -34.29 -49.56 -9.72
N THR A 17 -34.42 -49.77 -8.40
CA THR A 17 -33.73 -48.99 -7.37
C THR A 17 -32.42 -49.64 -6.92
N ALA A 18 -31.35 -48.86 -6.82
CA ALA A 18 -30.13 -49.22 -6.12
C ALA A 18 -29.58 -48.02 -5.35
N SER A 19 -29.69 -48.05 -4.02
CA SER A 19 -29.10 -47.05 -3.13
C SER A 19 -27.65 -47.40 -2.80
N ILE A 20 -26.74 -46.43 -2.88
CA ILE A 20 -25.41 -46.52 -2.24
C ILE A 20 -24.85 -45.10 -1.96
N THR A 21 -24.41 -44.92 -0.71
CA THR A 21 -23.59 -43.84 -0.12
C THR A 21 -23.60 -42.44 -0.75
N THR A 22 -24.09 -41.47 0.03
CA THR A 22 -23.61 -40.09 -0.01
C THR A 22 -22.09 -40.03 0.24
N SER A 23 -21.31 -39.52 -0.71
CA SER A 23 -19.95 -39.05 -0.45
C SER A 23 -19.97 -37.52 -0.33
N THR A 24 -19.92 -37.01 0.91
CA THR A 24 -19.81 -35.57 1.18
C THR A 24 -18.39 -35.07 0.89
N GLY A 25 -18.03 -35.07 -0.38
CA GLY A 25 -16.78 -34.53 -0.91
C GLY A 25 -16.74 -33.01 -0.75
N THR A 26 -16.38 -32.55 0.45
CA THR A 26 -16.22 -31.14 0.81
C THR A 26 -14.92 -30.59 0.22
N SER A 27 -14.89 -30.42 -1.11
CA SER A 27 -13.84 -29.69 -1.81
C SER A 27 -13.92 -28.20 -1.44
N THR A 28 -13.25 -27.84 -0.35
CA THR A 28 -13.04 -26.46 0.09
C THR A 28 -12.53 -25.60 -1.07
N PRO A 29 -13.27 -24.57 -1.51
CA PRO A 29 -12.81 -23.71 -2.59
C PRO A 29 -11.50 -23.02 -2.18
N PRO A 30 -10.46 -23.01 -3.04
CA PRO A 30 -9.19 -22.39 -2.70
C PRO A 30 -9.37 -20.89 -2.48
N THR A 31 -8.90 -20.42 -1.31
CA THR A 31 -8.90 -19.00 -0.96
C THR A 31 -7.69 -18.29 -1.56
N GLU A 32 -7.76 -16.95 -1.62
CA GLU A 32 -6.76 -16.03 -2.21
C GLU A 32 -6.69 -16.01 -3.75
N TYR A 33 -7.37 -15.02 -4.36
CA TYR A 33 -6.84 -14.35 -5.54
C TYR A 33 -6.01 -13.13 -5.11
N PRO A 34 -4.95 -12.74 -5.84
CA PRO A 34 -3.90 -11.93 -5.24
C PRO A 34 -4.30 -10.47 -4.98
N SER A 35 -3.80 -9.92 -3.87
CA SER A 35 -3.34 -8.52 -3.85
C SER A 35 -2.32 -8.31 -4.98
N ASN A 36 -2.15 -7.09 -5.49
CA ASN A 36 -1.22 -6.77 -6.60
C ASN A 36 0.23 -7.21 -6.33
N LYS A 37 0.48 -8.50 -6.56
CA LYS A 37 1.77 -9.15 -6.73
C LYS A 37 1.91 -9.46 -8.21
N ALA A 38 2.35 -8.45 -8.95
CA ALA A 38 3.41 -8.71 -9.90
C ALA A 38 4.47 -9.60 -9.24
N GLN A 39 5.17 -10.45 -10.01
CA GLN A 39 6.19 -11.30 -9.41
C GLN A 39 7.28 -10.44 -8.77
N ILE A 40 7.24 -10.40 -7.44
CA ILE A 40 8.39 -10.12 -6.60
C ILE A 40 9.34 -11.28 -6.86
N TYR A 41 10.14 -11.15 -7.91
CA TYR A 41 11.50 -11.69 -7.90
C TYR A 41 12.09 -11.30 -6.55
N SER A 42 12.63 -12.30 -5.84
CA SER A 42 13.16 -12.13 -4.48
C SER A 42 13.99 -10.85 -4.42
N VAL A 43 13.52 -9.87 -3.64
CA VAL A 43 14.09 -8.52 -3.61
C VAL A 43 15.59 -8.63 -3.33
N GLN A 44 16.40 -8.33 -4.34
CA GLN A 44 17.85 -8.15 -4.17
C GLN A 44 18.06 -6.81 -3.47
N ASN A 45 17.73 -6.80 -2.18
CA ASN A 45 18.03 -5.75 -1.22
C ASN A 45 17.90 -4.32 -1.75
N ASP A 46 16.66 -3.84 -1.91
CA ASP A 46 16.34 -2.40 -1.99
C ASP A 46 16.59 -1.69 -0.63
N LYS A 47 17.79 -1.88 -0.08
CA LYS A 47 18.42 -1.04 0.93
C LYS A 47 19.76 -0.60 0.34
N ASP A 48 19.89 0.73 0.25
CA ASP A 48 21.09 1.51 -0.10
C ASP A 48 21.20 2.07 -1.53
N ASP A 49 20.25 1.83 -2.45
CA ASP A 49 20.15 2.62 -3.71
C ASP A 49 19.40 3.96 -3.51
N TYR A 50 19.02 4.29 -2.26
CA TYR A 50 18.48 5.59 -1.86
C TYR A 50 19.59 6.62 -1.62
N TYR A 51 20.23 7.03 -2.72
CA TYR A 51 20.93 8.30 -2.93
C TYR A 51 21.90 8.78 -1.83
N ASN A 52 23.19 8.46 -2.02
CA ASN A 52 24.29 9.15 -1.36
C ASN A 52 24.63 10.43 -2.14
N GLU A 53 24.56 11.60 -1.51
CA GLU A 53 24.64 12.93 -2.16
C GLU A 53 25.98 13.28 -2.84
N LYS A 54 26.92 12.31 -2.93
CA LYS A 54 28.30 12.50 -3.40
C LYS A 54 28.52 12.09 -4.86
N ASP A 55 27.63 11.29 -5.44
CA ASP A 55 27.69 10.92 -6.85
C ASP A 55 26.80 11.86 -7.67
N HIS A 56 27.42 12.77 -8.43
CA HIS A 56 26.72 13.78 -9.21
C HIS A 56 25.63 13.16 -10.10
N PRO A 57 24.35 13.57 -9.95
CA PRO A 57 23.28 13.04 -10.78
C PRO A 57 23.43 13.61 -12.19
N VAL A 58 23.26 12.75 -13.18
CA VAL A 58 22.93 13.22 -14.52
C VAL A 58 21.43 13.37 -14.53
N ASP A 59 20.94 14.51 -14.05
CA ASP A 59 19.51 14.86 -13.97
C ASP A 59 18.92 15.28 -15.33
N ASP A 60 19.77 15.66 -16.27
CA ASP A 60 19.40 16.10 -17.62
C ASP A 60 20.14 15.27 -18.68
N VAL A 61 19.40 14.71 -19.64
CA VAL A 61 19.94 13.98 -20.78
C VAL A 61 19.21 14.43 -22.04
N ASP A 62 19.96 14.98 -23.00
CA ASP A 62 19.41 15.47 -24.27
C ASP A 62 19.69 14.49 -25.41
N TYR A 63 18.64 13.78 -25.88
CA TYR A 63 18.73 12.90 -27.04
C TYR A 63 18.28 13.56 -28.35
N ARG A 64 18.00 14.88 -28.38
CA ARG A 64 17.43 15.53 -29.58
C ARG A 64 18.36 15.49 -30.80
N SER A 65 19.67 15.46 -30.59
CA SER A 65 20.66 15.22 -31.67
C SER A 65 20.60 13.81 -32.29
N GLN A 66 19.90 12.88 -31.65
CA GLN A 66 19.67 11.50 -32.09
C GLN A 66 18.21 11.26 -32.52
N GLY A 67 17.38 12.32 -32.59
CA GLY A 67 15.94 12.22 -32.83
C GLY A 67 15.11 11.80 -31.62
N GLY A 68 15.69 11.82 -30.41
CA GLY A 68 15.00 11.50 -29.16
C GLY A 68 14.55 12.73 -28.36
N PRO A 69 13.88 12.52 -27.22
CA PRO A 69 13.47 13.61 -26.32
C PRO A 69 14.65 14.14 -25.50
N ARG A 70 14.50 15.34 -24.93
CA ARG A 70 15.29 15.75 -23.76
C ARG A 70 14.55 15.37 -22.48
N LEU A 71 15.26 14.73 -21.57
CA LEU A 71 14.75 14.18 -20.33
C LEU A 71 15.39 14.92 -19.14
N THR A 72 14.58 15.56 -18.30
CA THR A 72 15.06 16.38 -17.17
C THR A 72 14.33 16.01 -15.88
N TYR A 73 15.04 15.83 -14.77
CA TYR A 73 14.45 15.65 -13.44
C TYR A 73 14.18 17.01 -12.76
N LEU A 74 12.93 17.21 -12.35
CA LEU A 74 12.44 18.39 -11.63
C LEU A 74 12.14 18.01 -10.17
N TYR A 75 12.93 18.54 -9.26
CA TYR A 75 12.80 18.26 -7.83
C TYR A 75 11.79 19.20 -7.15
N SER A 76 11.02 18.64 -6.22
CA SER A 76 10.11 19.42 -5.38
C SER A 76 10.91 20.28 -4.39
N SER A 77 10.48 21.54 -4.23
CA SER A 77 10.96 22.48 -3.20
C SER A 77 10.94 21.92 -1.77
N HIS A 78 10.11 20.90 -1.53
CA HIS A 78 10.11 20.09 -0.32
C HIS A 78 10.37 18.62 -0.72
N PRO A 79 11.39 17.94 -0.17
CA PRO A 79 11.73 16.57 -0.56
C PRO A 79 10.56 15.58 -0.49
N LEU A 80 10.41 14.77 -1.53
CA LEU A 80 9.35 13.77 -1.61
C LEU A 80 9.75 12.48 -0.86
N THR A 81 9.05 12.14 0.21
CA THR A 81 9.37 11.00 1.09
C THR A 81 8.27 9.94 1.10
N GLY A 82 8.62 8.64 1.08
CA GLY A 82 7.68 7.52 1.09
C GLY A 82 7.66 6.72 -0.23
N GLN A 83 6.53 6.11 -0.56
CA GLN A 83 6.32 5.27 -1.75
C GLN A 83 4.86 5.40 -2.24
N SER A 84 4.56 5.14 -3.51
CA SER A 84 3.19 5.28 -4.10
C SER A 84 2.56 6.65 -3.86
N LEU A 85 3.37 7.70 -4.05
CA LEU A 85 3.07 9.06 -3.65
C LEU A 85 1.83 9.63 -4.37
N TYR A 86 1.84 9.67 -5.69
CA TYR A 86 0.77 10.24 -6.53
C TYR A 86 0.26 9.23 -7.55
N LEU A 87 -1.06 9.22 -7.77
CA LEU A 87 -1.77 8.19 -8.55
C LEU A 87 -2.63 8.78 -9.69
N GLY A 88 -2.21 9.92 -10.21
CA GLY A 88 -2.84 10.68 -11.29
C GLY A 88 -2.43 12.15 -11.21
N ALA A 89 -2.64 12.90 -12.29
CA ALA A 89 -2.49 14.35 -12.28
C ALA A 89 -3.23 14.95 -13.47
N GLU A 90 -3.81 16.13 -13.30
CA GLU A 90 -4.57 16.82 -14.34
C GLU A 90 -4.09 18.28 -14.47
N PHE A 91 -4.33 18.91 -15.62
CA PHE A 91 -4.15 20.36 -15.77
C PHE A 91 -5.29 21.13 -15.10
N GLY A 92 -4.94 22.18 -14.36
CA GLY A 92 -5.88 23.20 -13.90
C GLY A 92 -6.09 24.30 -14.92
N SER A 93 -7.15 25.09 -14.73
CA SER A 93 -7.47 26.28 -15.54
C SER A 93 -6.39 27.38 -15.49
N ASP A 94 -5.54 27.38 -14.46
CA ASP A 94 -4.37 28.25 -14.33
C ASP A 94 -3.15 27.80 -15.16
N GLY A 95 -3.24 26.66 -15.85
CA GLY A 95 -2.15 26.09 -16.64
C GLY A 95 -1.11 25.31 -15.84
N ARG A 96 -1.34 25.08 -14.54
CA ARG A 96 -0.51 24.19 -13.71
C ARG A 96 -1.01 22.76 -13.74
N ILE A 97 -0.17 21.82 -13.30
CA ILE A 97 -0.52 20.40 -13.18
C ILE A 97 -0.64 20.04 -11.69
N TYR A 98 -1.75 19.37 -11.32
CA TYR A 98 -2.09 19.02 -9.95
C TYR A 98 -2.09 17.50 -9.76
N CYS A 99 -1.08 16.96 -9.07
CA CYS A 99 -0.95 15.52 -8.83
C CYS A 99 -1.80 15.04 -7.64
N ILE A 100 -2.62 14.02 -7.89
CA ILE A 100 -3.60 13.44 -6.96
C ILE A 100 -2.91 12.51 -5.94
N PRO A 101 -2.93 12.84 -4.62
CA PRO A 101 -2.17 12.12 -3.61
C PRO A 101 -2.72 10.73 -3.28
N GLY A 102 -1.96 9.69 -3.62
CA GLY A 102 -2.20 8.31 -3.19
C GLY A 102 -1.75 8.08 -1.75
N HIS A 103 -0.44 8.03 -1.54
CA HIS A 103 0.20 7.99 -0.22
C HIS A 103 0.69 9.35 0.24
N ALA A 104 1.05 10.25 -0.69
CA ALA A 104 1.53 11.58 -0.34
C ALA A 104 0.51 12.30 0.55
N HIS A 105 1.00 13.12 1.48
CA HIS A 105 0.14 13.82 2.42
C HIS A 105 -0.55 15.05 1.80
N ARG A 106 0.00 15.64 0.74
CA ARG A 106 -0.47 16.86 0.10
C ARG A 106 -0.51 16.69 -1.41
N VAL A 107 -1.36 17.46 -2.09
CA VAL A 107 -1.34 17.61 -3.56
C VAL A 107 0.05 18.09 -3.99
N LEU A 108 0.58 17.60 -5.11
CA LEU A 108 1.76 18.21 -5.74
C LEU A 108 1.31 19.15 -6.84
N VAL A 109 1.96 20.31 -6.94
CA VAL A 109 1.77 21.24 -8.04
C VAL A 109 3.06 21.29 -8.85
N ILE A 110 2.92 21.23 -10.17
CA ILE A 110 3.97 21.52 -11.14
C ILE A 110 3.54 22.78 -11.89
N ASP A 111 4.37 23.81 -11.86
CA ASP A 111 4.12 25.11 -12.48
C ASP A 111 5.04 25.31 -13.70
N PRO A 112 4.60 24.91 -14.90
CA PRO A 112 5.36 25.08 -16.14
C PRO A 112 5.30 26.51 -16.70
N THR A 113 4.63 27.45 -16.02
CA THR A 113 4.38 28.81 -16.56
C THR A 113 5.51 29.80 -16.31
N ASN A 114 6.53 29.41 -15.53
CA ASN A 114 7.53 30.31 -14.93
C ASN A 114 8.99 29.93 -15.29
N ASP A 115 9.27 29.52 -16.53
CA ASP A 115 10.60 29.19 -17.12
C ASP A 115 11.52 28.20 -16.38
N GLN A 116 11.07 27.68 -15.24
CA GLN A 116 11.85 26.89 -14.26
C GLN A 116 11.03 25.69 -13.71
N ASP A 117 9.89 25.40 -14.32
CA ASP A 117 9.00 24.24 -14.05
C ASP A 117 8.85 23.88 -12.56
N LYS A 118 8.45 24.86 -11.74
CA LYS A 118 8.56 24.76 -10.26
C LYS A 118 7.65 23.67 -9.70
N VAL A 119 8.21 22.78 -8.87
CA VAL A 119 7.47 21.69 -8.21
C VAL A 119 7.34 21.98 -6.70
N PHE A 120 6.13 21.89 -6.14
CA PHE A 120 5.88 22.16 -4.71
C PHE A 120 4.60 21.48 -4.17
N PRO A 121 4.54 21.15 -2.86
CA PRO A 121 3.32 20.60 -2.25
C PRO A 121 2.30 21.70 -1.91
N MET A 122 1.00 21.41 -2.04
CA MET A 122 -0.11 22.33 -1.84
C MET A 122 -1.23 21.73 -0.96
N GLY A 123 -1.91 22.59 -0.20
CA GLY A 123 -3.08 22.23 0.60
C GLY A 123 -2.77 21.58 1.97
N PRO A 124 -3.81 21.11 2.68
CA PRO A 124 -3.70 20.49 3.99
C PRO A 124 -3.19 19.04 3.91
N SER A 125 -2.83 18.46 5.06
CA SER A 125 -2.21 17.13 5.16
C SER A 125 -3.24 16.01 5.36
N PHE A 126 -3.40 15.15 4.35
CA PHE A 126 -4.27 13.97 4.35
C PHE A 126 -3.47 12.67 4.58
N PRO A 127 -3.41 12.13 5.82
CA PRO A 127 -2.79 10.83 6.06
C PRO A 127 -3.61 9.67 5.45
N GLY A 128 -2.93 8.57 5.09
CA GLY A 128 -3.56 7.34 4.58
C GLY A 128 -2.97 6.81 3.27
N LYS A 129 -3.21 5.51 3.01
CA LYS A 129 -2.66 4.74 1.87
C LYS A 129 -3.71 4.51 0.77
N TYR A 130 -3.26 4.57 -0.49
CA TYR A 130 -4.05 4.67 -1.74
C TYR A 130 -5.35 5.48 -1.59
N LYS A 131 -5.28 6.73 -1.13
CA LYS A 131 -6.47 7.56 -0.84
C LYS A 131 -7.34 7.77 -2.09
N TRP A 132 -6.76 8.41 -3.10
CA TRP A 132 -7.41 8.78 -4.36
C TRP A 132 -6.59 8.33 -5.58
N LEU A 133 -7.25 8.16 -6.72
CA LEU A 133 -6.70 7.59 -7.96
C LEU A 133 -7.31 8.30 -9.18
N ARG A 134 -6.45 8.91 -10.03
CA ARG A 134 -6.82 9.80 -11.15
C ARG A 134 -7.57 11.06 -10.70
N GLY A 135 -7.51 12.11 -11.53
CA GLY A 135 -8.39 13.26 -11.41
C GLY A 135 -9.40 13.30 -12.56
N ILE A 136 -10.40 14.17 -12.43
CA ILE A 136 -11.29 14.59 -13.53
C ILE A 136 -11.49 16.10 -13.38
N VAL A 137 -11.27 16.85 -14.47
CA VAL A 137 -11.42 18.31 -14.49
C VAL A 137 -12.82 18.66 -14.97
N VAL A 138 -13.52 19.53 -14.23
CA VAL A 138 -14.76 20.18 -14.69
C VAL A 138 -14.67 21.66 -14.35
N GLY A 139 -14.52 22.51 -15.38
CA GLY A 139 -14.28 23.94 -15.21
C GLY A 139 -13.04 24.21 -14.36
N ASP A 140 -13.23 24.96 -13.27
CA ASP A 140 -12.19 25.36 -12.31
C ASP A 140 -11.91 24.33 -11.20
N VAL A 141 -12.55 23.14 -11.24
CA VAL A 141 -12.42 22.11 -10.19
C VAL A 141 -11.82 20.81 -10.73
N ILE A 142 -10.87 20.25 -9.99
CA ILE A 142 -10.31 18.92 -10.21
C ILE A 142 -10.81 17.97 -9.10
N TYR A 143 -11.49 16.90 -9.50
CA TYR A 143 -12.04 15.86 -8.63
C TYR A 143 -11.14 14.63 -8.60
N GLY A 144 -10.43 14.38 -7.50
CA GLY A 144 -9.62 13.18 -7.28
C GLY A 144 -10.46 12.00 -6.79
N LEU A 145 -10.49 10.91 -7.55
CA LEU A 145 -11.51 9.87 -7.40
C LEU A 145 -11.20 8.91 -6.23
N PRO A 146 -12.19 8.50 -5.41
CA PRO A 146 -11.97 7.69 -4.21
C PRO A 146 -11.46 6.28 -4.52
N CYS A 147 -10.26 5.93 -4.03
CA CYS A 147 -9.70 4.58 -4.16
C CYS A 147 -9.91 3.77 -2.86
N ASN A 148 -9.19 4.13 -1.79
CA ASN A 148 -9.47 3.64 -0.43
C ASN A 148 -10.14 4.70 0.46
N ARG A 149 -10.00 5.99 0.17
CA ARG A 149 -10.63 7.06 0.97
C ARG A 149 -12.17 7.00 0.89
N GLY A 150 -12.86 7.39 1.95
CA GLY A 150 -14.34 7.43 2.01
C GLY A 150 -14.96 8.72 1.43
N THR A 151 -14.20 9.48 0.66
CA THR A 151 -14.49 10.85 0.22
C THR A 151 -13.89 11.11 -1.17
N VAL A 152 -14.45 12.04 -1.93
CA VAL A 152 -13.82 12.57 -3.15
C VAL A 152 -12.84 13.68 -2.74
N LEU A 153 -11.67 13.76 -3.36
CA LEU A 153 -10.80 14.94 -3.22
C LEU A 153 -11.30 16.04 -4.15
N ARG A 154 -11.40 17.27 -3.66
CA ARG A 154 -11.79 18.44 -4.46
C ARG A 154 -10.68 19.47 -4.42
N ILE A 155 -10.24 19.93 -5.59
CA ILE A 155 -9.25 21.01 -5.75
C ILE A 155 -9.91 22.11 -6.57
N HIS A 156 -10.21 23.26 -5.97
CA HIS A 156 -10.66 24.45 -6.71
C HIS A 156 -9.43 25.27 -7.09
N VAL A 157 -9.11 25.29 -8.39
CA VAL A 157 -7.83 25.78 -8.93
C VAL A 157 -7.64 27.29 -8.69
N PRO A 158 -8.60 28.19 -9.00
CA PRO A 158 -8.40 29.64 -8.85
C PRO A 158 -8.09 30.12 -7.42
N THR A 159 -8.58 29.41 -6.39
CA THR A 159 -8.30 29.72 -4.98
C THR A 159 -7.29 28.77 -4.33
N GLN A 160 -6.79 27.77 -5.07
CA GLN A 160 -5.95 26.68 -4.57
C GLN A 160 -6.54 25.93 -3.35
N GLN A 161 -7.86 25.99 -3.16
CA GLN A 161 -8.53 25.38 -2.02
C GLN A 161 -8.68 23.87 -2.24
N VAL A 162 -8.20 23.08 -1.29
CA VAL A 162 -8.28 21.61 -1.32
C VAL A 162 -9.16 21.12 -0.18
N THR A 163 -10.24 20.40 -0.50
CA THR A 163 -11.23 19.87 0.45
C THR A 163 -11.58 18.41 0.15
N GLU A 164 -12.37 17.79 1.02
CA GLU A 164 -12.94 16.46 0.81
C GLU A 164 -14.46 16.56 0.72
N LEU A 165 -15.08 15.84 -0.23
CA LEU A 165 -16.53 15.70 -0.33
C LEU A 165 -16.97 14.37 0.30
N PRO A 166 -17.96 14.37 1.21
CA PRO A 166 -18.45 13.16 1.86
C PRO A 166 -19.23 12.27 0.88
N LEU A 167 -19.09 10.95 1.02
CA LEU A 167 -19.93 9.98 0.31
C LEU A 167 -21.10 9.53 1.20
N PRO A 168 -22.31 9.31 0.64
CA PRO A 168 -23.55 9.12 1.41
C PRO A 168 -23.71 7.69 1.94
N TYR A 169 -22.66 7.09 2.51
CA TYR A 169 -22.67 5.69 2.98
C TYR A 169 -23.81 5.42 3.97
N ASP A 170 -23.96 6.26 4.99
CA ASP A 170 -24.90 5.96 6.08
C ASP A 170 -26.34 6.18 5.64
N THR A 171 -26.62 7.27 4.91
CA THR A 171 -27.95 7.58 4.39
C THR A 171 -28.39 6.59 3.30
N PHE A 172 -27.52 6.22 2.37
CA PHE A 172 -27.83 5.27 1.30
C PHE A 172 -28.08 3.86 1.82
N TYR A 173 -27.24 3.34 2.73
CA TYR A 173 -27.44 1.98 3.25
C TYR A 173 -28.47 1.91 4.38
N SER A 174 -28.79 3.00 5.09
CA SER A 174 -29.91 3.03 6.06
C SER A 174 -31.29 2.81 5.44
N SER A 175 -31.51 3.27 4.20
CA SER A 175 -32.79 3.09 3.50
C SER A 175 -33.04 1.66 3.01
N GLN A 176 -32.03 0.77 3.10
CA GLN A 176 -32.05 -0.60 2.55
C GLN A 176 -32.45 -1.68 3.58
N ASN A 177 -32.75 -1.29 4.84
CA ASN A 177 -33.16 -2.17 5.96
C ASN A 177 -32.13 -3.22 6.47
N GLY A 178 -32.39 -3.75 7.67
CA GLY A 178 -31.81 -4.99 8.21
C GLY A 178 -30.36 -4.91 8.73
N TYR A 179 -29.40 -4.62 7.85
CA TYR A 179 -27.95 -4.67 8.17
C TYR A 179 -27.20 -3.38 7.80
N ALA A 180 -27.95 -2.30 7.57
CA ALA A 180 -27.52 -0.98 7.11
C ALA A 180 -26.13 -0.51 7.58
N ALA A 181 -25.95 -0.30 8.89
CA ALA A 181 -24.73 0.30 9.44
C ALA A 181 -23.48 -0.53 9.17
N LYS A 182 -23.60 -1.86 9.26
CA LYS A 182 -22.51 -2.79 8.92
C LYS A 182 -22.17 -2.71 7.43
N THR A 183 -23.16 -2.70 6.54
CA THR A 183 -22.93 -2.55 5.09
C THR A 183 -22.30 -1.20 4.77
N ALA A 184 -22.75 -0.11 5.40
CA ALA A 184 -22.14 1.20 5.29
C ALA A 184 -20.68 1.20 5.74
N HIS A 185 -20.37 0.60 6.88
CA HIS A 185 -19.00 0.42 7.38
C HIS A 185 -18.13 -0.40 6.41
N GLU A 186 -18.62 -1.55 5.94
CA GLU A 186 -17.87 -2.43 5.03
C GLU A 186 -17.61 -1.78 3.67
N GLN A 187 -18.58 -1.04 3.11
CA GLN A 187 -18.43 -0.31 1.85
C GLN A 187 -17.59 0.97 2.01
N ARG A 188 -17.60 1.63 3.17
CA ARG A 188 -16.75 2.77 3.49
C ARG A 188 -15.28 2.37 3.58
N HIS A 189 -14.97 1.28 4.28
CA HIS A 189 -13.60 0.81 4.52
C HIS A 189 -13.10 -0.22 3.50
N MET A 190 -13.89 -0.50 2.45
CA MET A 190 -13.44 -1.34 1.34
C MET A 190 -12.20 -0.73 0.65
N LEU A 191 -11.24 -1.58 0.31
CA LEU A 191 -10.05 -1.20 -0.46
C LEU A 191 -10.32 -1.35 -1.97
N TRP A 192 -9.71 -0.49 -2.79
CA TRP A 192 -9.87 -0.45 -4.26
C TRP A 192 -11.34 -0.34 -4.68
N LYS A 193 -12.07 0.61 -4.09
CA LYS A 193 -13.51 0.81 -4.33
C LYS A 193 -13.81 1.15 -5.78
N TYR A 194 -13.12 2.16 -6.32
CA TYR A 194 -13.29 2.64 -7.69
C TYR A 194 -11.96 2.65 -8.46
N HIS A 195 -12.04 2.62 -9.79
CA HIS A 195 -10.87 2.64 -10.66
C HIS A 195 -11.12 3.46 -11.94
N GLY A 196 -11.01 4.78 -11.81
CA GLY A 196 -11.31 5.74 -12.88
C GLY A 196 -12.79 6.09 -13.00
N GLY A 197 -13.10 6.96 -13.96
CA GLY A 197 -14.42 7.52 -14.22
C GLY A 197 -14.37 8.41 -15.44
N ALA A 198 -15.49 9.03 -15.79
CA ALA A 198 -15.56 10.06 -16.83
C ALA A 198 -16.71 11.06 -16.54
N VAL A 199 -16.66 12.23 -17.18
CA VAL A 199 -17.81 13.14 -17.29
C VAL A 199 -18.79 12.57 -18.32
N SER A 200 -20.07 12.49 -17.99
CA SER A 200 -21.12 12.17 -18.96
C SER A 200 -21.48 13.42 -19.77
N PRO A 201 -21.51 13.35 -21.11
CA PRO A 201 -21.96 14.46 -21.95
C PRO A 201 -23.49 14.68 -21.89
N HIS A 202 -24.25 13.77 -21.26
CA HIS A 202 -25.71 13.83 -21.20
C HIS A 202 -26.24 14.69 -20.05
N ASP A 203 -25.54 14.72 -18.90
CA ASP A 203 -25.94 15.46 -17.70
C ASP A 203 -24.79 16.27 -17.06
N GLY A 204 -23.60 16.28 -17.68
CA GLY A 204 -22.41 16.96 -17.17
C GLY A 204 -21.80 16.34 -15.91
N CYS A 205 -22.33 15.22 -15.41
CA CYS A 205 -21.96 14.65 -14.12
C CYS A 205 -20.82 13.64 -14.26
N ILE A 206 -20.02 13.50 -13.19
CA ILE A 206 -18.91 12.55 -13.15
C ILE A 206 -19.45 11.20 -12.68
N TYR A 207 -19.25 10.14 -13.47
CA TYR A 207 -19.56 8.78 -13.07
C TYR A 207 -18.27 7.99 -12.83
N VAL A 208 -18.11 7.49 -11.61
CA VAL A 208 -16.90 6.81 -11.12
C VAL A 208 -17.13 5.30 -11.11
N ILE A 209 -16.22 4.55 -11.74
CA ILE A 209 -16.40 3.14 -12.09
C ILE A 209 -16.14 2.20 -10.90
N PRO A 210 -17.13 1.40 -10.46
CA PRO A 210 -17.04 0.56 -9.27
C PRO A 210 -16.16 -0.67 -9.51
N GLN A 211 -14.92 -0.63 -9.02
CA GLN A 211 -13.97 -1.72 -9.15
C GLN A 211 -14.30 -2.84 -8.15
N SER A 212 -14.46 -2.51 -6.86
CA SER A 212 -14.95 -3.42 -5.83
C SER A 212 -16.21 -2.90 -5.12
N ALA A 213 -16.43 -1.58 -5.06
CA ALA A 213 -17.66 -1.00 -4.51
C ALA A 213 -18.90 -1.56 -5.23
N TRP A 214 -20.06 -1.60 -4.56
CA TRP A 214 -21.26 -2.21 -5.15
C TRP A 214 -22.03 -1.29 -6.11
N HIS A 215 -21.96 0.03 -5.97
CA HIS A 215 -22.70 0.96 -6.83
C HIS A 215 -21.76 1.94 -7.53
N VAL A 216 -22.18 2.40 -8.70
CA VAL A 216 -21.56 3.53 -9.40
C VAL A 216 -21.69 4.76 -8.51
N LEU A 217 -20.64 5.58 -8.45
CA LEU A 217 -20.70 6.87 -7.76
C LEU A 217 -20.92 7.97 -8.81
N ARG A 218 -22.02 8.70 -8.70
CA ARG A 218 -22.28 9.96 -9.41
C ARG A 218 -21.75 11.11 -8.54
N ILE A 219 -21.06 12.06 -9.16
CA ILE A 219 -20.71 13.35 -8.54
C ILE A 219 -21.29 14.43 -9.45
N ASP A 220 -22.07 15.34 -8.89
CA ASP A 220 -22.62 16.50 -9.58
C ASP A 220 -21.67 17.70 -9.40
N PRO A 221 -20.96 18.13 -10.45
CA PRO A 221 -19.98 19.22 -10.33
C PRO A 221 -20.62 20.61 -10.21
N THR A 222 -21.96 20.72 -10.27
CA THR A 222 -22.68 22.00 -10.07
C THR A 222 -23.07 22.24 -8.62
N THR A 223 -23.23 21.16 -7.83
CA THR A 223 -23.63 21.20 -6.41
C THR A 223 -22.61 20.57 -5.46
N ASP A 224 -21.56 19.94 -5.99
CA ASP A 224 -20.63 19.04 -5.28
C ASP A 224 -21.31 17.82 -4.63
N GLU A 225 -22.55 17.49 -5.01
CA GLU A 225 -23.29 16.37 -4.43
C GLU A 225 -22.73 15.02 -4.92
N CYS A 226 -22.51 14.10 -3.97
CA CYS A 226 -22.06 12.74 -4.24
C CYS A 226 -23.19 11.74 -3.97
N GLN A 227 -23.52 10.86 -4.94
CA GLN A 227 -24.63 9.92 -4.88
C GLN A 227 -24.20 8.51 -5.33
N PHE A 228 -24.72 7.47 -4.68
CA PHE A 228 -24.60 6.09 -5.18
C PHE A 228 -25.79 5.77 -6.07
N VAL A 229 -25.53 5.26 -7.27
CA VAL A 229 -26.54 5.09 -8.34
C VAL A 229 -26.41 3.74 -9.03
N GLY A 230 -27.52 3.29 -9.65
CA GLY A 230 -27.60 2.02 -10.37
C GLY A 230 -27.72 0.77 -9.48
N PRO A 231 -27.83 -0.41 -10.12
CA PRO A 231 -28.03 -1.69 -9.43
C PRO A 231 -26.81 -2.11 -8.60
N THR A 232 -27.02 -3.08 -7.70
CA THR A 232 -25.94 -3.71 -6.92
C THR A 232 -25.05 -4.57 -7.82
N LEU A 233 -23.83 -4.11 -8.06
CA LEU A 233 -22.81 -4.80 -8.84
C LEU A 233 -21.87 -5.56 -7.88
N GLU A 234 -22.22 -6.79 -7.53
CA GLU A 234 -21.42 -7.60 -6.58
C GLU A 234 -20.07 -8.08 -7.16
N GLY A 235 -19.14 -8.44 -6.27
CA GLY A 235 -17.80 -8.92 -6.62
C GLY A 235 -16.70 -7.85 -6.61
N LYS A 236 -15.45 -8.29 -6.77
CA LYS A 236 -14.24 -7.46 -6.63
C LYS A 236 -13.38 -7.47 -7.89
N TYR A 237 -12.64 -6.39 -8.11
CA TYR A 237 -11.83 -6.17 -9.31
C TYR A 237 -12.66 -6.25 -10.61
N LYS A 238 -13.95 -5.90 -10.55
CA LYS A 238 -14.94 -6.02 -11.62
C LYS A 238 -14.52 -5.27 -12.87
N PHE A 239 -14.36 -3.96 -12.73
CA PHE A 239 -14.21 -2.99 -13.81
C PHE A 239 -12.97 -2.13 -13.61
N TYR A 240 -12.21 -1.91 -14.68
CA TYR A 240 -10.98 -1.11 -14.66
C TYR A 240 -11.06 -0.01 -15.73
N GLY A 241 -11.14 1.24 -15.29
CA GLY A 241 -11.26 2.41 -16.17
C GLY A 241 -12.70 2.67 -16.60
N GLY A 242 -13.00 3.94 -16.86
CA GLY A 242 -14.22 4.42 -17.50
C GLY A 242 -13.85 5.20 -18.75
N ILE A 243 -14.58 5.01 -19.85
CA ILE A 243 -14.32 5.69 -21.12
C ILE A 243 -15.62 6.02 -21.84
N VAL A 244 -15.73 7.24 -22.37
CA VAL A 244 -16.93 7.71 -23.08
C VAL A 244 -16.97 7.11 -24.49
N GLY A 245 -18.10 6.51 -24.85
CA GLY A 245 -18.41 6.07 -26.21
C GLY A 245 -18.63 7.28 -27.12
N LYS A 246 -17.82 7.43 -28.18
CA LYS A 246 -17.88 8.62 -29.05
C LYS A 246 -19.17 8.73 -29.87
N THR A 247 -19.93 7.65 -29.99
CA THR A 247 -21.15 7.57 -30.82
C THR A 247 -22.46 7.64 -30.04
N ASP A 248 -22.46 7.35 -28.73
CA ASP A 248 -23.66 7.36 -27.87
C ASP A 248 -23.50 8.15 -26.57
N GLY A 249 -22.30 8.64 -26.27
CA GLY A 249 -21.98 9.40 -25.05
C GLY A 249 -22.02 8.59 -23.75
N ALA A 250 -22.30 7.28 -23.78
CA ALA A 250 -22.35 6.47 -22.57
C ALA A 250 -20.93 6.15 -22.07
N ILE A 251 -20.78 5.99 -20.76
CA ILE A 251 -19.51 5.65 -20.11
C ILE A 251 -19.41 4.13 -19.95
N TYR A 252 -18.35 3.54 -20.49
CA TYR A 252 -18.11 2.11 -20.49
C TYR A 252 -17.07 1.71 -19.45
N GLY A 253 -17.42 0.75 -18.58
CA GLY A 253 -16.54 0.14 -17.58
C GLY A 253 -15.99 -1.20 -18.07
N ILE A 254 -14.67 -1.31 -18.20
CA ILE A 254 -14.02 -2.43 -18.90
C ILE A 254 -13.93 -3.68 -18.00
N PRO A 255 -14.41 -4.86 -18.44
CA PRO A 255 -14.53 -6.06 -17.60
C PRO A 255 -13.17 -6.73 -17.31
N HIS A 256 -12.59 -6.39 -16.15
CA HIS A 256 -11.35 -6.99 -15.66
C HIS A 256 -11.60 -8.36 -15.02
N ASN A 257 -12.48 -8.43 -14.00
CA ASN A 257 -13.02 -9.71 -13.47
C ASN A 257 -14.51 -9.91 -13.78
N ALA A 258 -15.25 -8.86 -14.15
CA ALA A 258 -16.68 -9.00 -14.50
C ALA A 258 -16.88 -9.89 -15.74
N ALA A 259 -18.02 -10.58 -15.82
CA ALA A 259 -18.41 -11.37 -17.00
C ALA A 259 -19.05 -10.51 -18.10
N HIS A 260 -19.41 -9.26 -17.82
CA HIS A 260 -20.18 -8.38 -18.71
C HIS A 260 -19.51 -7.00 -18.76
N VAL A 261 -19.62 -6.27 -19.87
CA VAL A 261 -19.22 -4.85 -19.97
C VAL A 261 -20.23 -3.98 -19.23
N LEU A 262 -19.79 -3.01 -18.41
CA LEU A 262 -20.69 -2.01 -17.81
C LEU A 262 -20.92 -0.85 -18.79
N ARG A 263 -22.18 -0.39 -18.96
CA ARG A 263 -22.56 0.82 -19.68
C ARG A 263 -23.39 1.74 -18.76
N ILE A 264 -22.99 2.99 -18.65
CA ILE A 264 -23.66 4.04 -17.86
C ILE A 264 -24.05 5.16 -18.83
N LEU A 265 -25.34 5.39 -19.06
CA LEU A 265 -25.81 6.53 -19.87
C LEU A 265 -26.07 7.75 -18.96
N ASN A 266 -26.71 7.50 -17.82
CA ASN A 266 -27.00 8.43 -16.73
C ASN A 266 -27.28 7.62 -15.44
N ALA A 267 -27.75 8.26 -14.37
CA ALA A 267 -28.02 7.63 -13.07
C ALA A 267 -29.06 6.50 -13.13
N ASP A 268 -30.13 6.67 -13.93
CA ASP A 268 -31.25 5.73 -14.03
C ASP A 268 -31.01 4.61 -15.06
N HIS A 269 -30.14 4.84 -16.05
CA HIS A 269 -29.86 3.93 -17.14
C HIS A 269 -28.42 3.37 -17.05
N ILE A 270 -28.25 2.41 -16.15
CA ILE A 270 -27.00 1.67 -15.92
C ILE A 270 -27.24 0.19 -16.23
N THR A 271 -26.50 -0.35 -17.19
CA THR A 271 -26.74 -1.67 -17.80
C THR A 271 -25.45 -2.48 -17.98
N THR A 272 -25.57 -3.80 -18.17
CA THR A 272 -24.43 -4.71 -18.37
C THR A 272 -24.63 -5.60 -19.60
N HIS A 273 -23.58 -5.77 -20.42
CA HIS A 273 -23.69 -6.33 -21.77
C HIS A 273 -22.70 -7.46 -22.08
N GLY A 274 -23.12 -8.40 -22.92
CA GLY A 274 -22.35 -9.57 -23.36
C GLY A 274 -22.29 -10.73 -22.35
N ASP A 275 -21.55 -11.78 -22.70
CA ASP A 275 -20.95 -12.72 -21.74
C ASP A 275 -19.51 -12.99 -22.17
N LEU A 276 -18.58 -12.77 -21.25
CA LEU A 276 -17.13 -12.81 -21.41
C LEU A 276 -16.49 -13.72 -20.34
N GLY A 277 -17.30 -14.52 -19.65
CA GLY A 277 -16.90 -15.50 -18.65
C GLY A 277 -16.33 -14.92 -17.35
N THR A 278 -16.28 -15.74 -16.31
CA THR A 278 -15.87 -15.37 -14.95
C THR A 278 -14.36 -15.38 -14.71
N GLN A 279 -13.55 -15.52 -15.77
CA GLN A 279 -12.08 -15.44 -15.66
C GLN A 279 -11.63 -14.05 -15.17
N GLY A 280 -10.62 -14.00 -14.31
CA GLY A 280 -10.09 -12.78 -13.71
C GLY A 280 -8.93 -12.15 -14.46
N HIS A 281 -8.77 -10.84 -14.31
CA HIS A 281 -7.70 -10.02 -14.89
C HIS A 281 -7.64 -10.06 -16.43
N LYS A 282 -8.81 -10.15 -17.10
CA LYS A 282 -8.91 -10.28 -18.57
C LYS A 282 -8.32 -9.06 -19.29
N TRP A 283 -8.95 -7.90 -19.10
CA TRP A 283 -8.56 -6.63 -19.69
C TRP A 283 -8.34 -5.54 -18.63
N HIS A 284 -7.39 -4.63 -18.86
CA HIS A 284 -6.92 -3.63 -17.88
C HIS A 284 -7.03 -2.20 -18.45
N GLY A 285 -8.25 -1.65 -18.45
CA GLY A 285 -8.56 -0.38 -19.12
C GLY A 285 -8.76 -0.54 -20.63
N ALA A 286 -8.96 0.59 -21.30
CA ALA A 286 -9.16 0.69 -22.75
C ALA A 286 -8.74 2.06 -23.28
N ALA A 287 -8.60 2.16 -24.61
CA ALA A 287 -8.51 3.42 -25.34
C ALA A 287 -9.52 3.44 -26.51
N ALA A 288 -10.03 4.61 -26.90
CA ALA A 288 -11.00 4.73 -27.98
C ALA A 288 -10.34 5.16 -29.30
N ALA A 289 -10.38 4.29 -30.30
CA ALA A 289 -9.84 4.50 -31.63
C ALA A 289 -10.51 5.68 -32.36
N ALA A 290 -9.96 6.11 -33.50
CA ALA A 290 -10.51 7.25 -34.25
C ALA A 290 -11.99 7.06 -34.63
N ASN A 291 -12.40 5.84 -35.02
CA ASN A 291 -13.77 5.50 -35.38
C ASN A 291 -14.73 5.33 -34.19
N GLY A 292 -14.30 5.62 -32.96
CA GLY A 292 -15.13 5.53 -31.75
C GLY A 292 -15.21 4.14 -31.11
N ILE A 293 -14.66 3.10 -31.73
CA ILE A 293 -14.59 1.77 -31.11
C ILE A 293 -13.62 1.81 -29.93
N ILE A 294 -14.07 1.31 -28.78
CA ILE A 294 -13.30 1.19 -27.55
C ILE A 294 -12.53 -0.12 -27.59
N VAL A 295 -11.21 -0.06 -27.38
CA VAL A 295 -10.26 -1.17 -27.52
C VAL A 295 -9.67 -1.49 -26.15
N SER A 296 -10.02 -2.66 -25.61
CA SER A 296 -9.69 -3.07 -24.23
C SER A 296 -8.29 -3.71 -24.15
N VAL A 297 -7.48 -3.29 -23.17
CA VAL A 297 -6.07 -3.67 -23.08
C VAL A 297 -5.92 -5.13 -22.61
N PRO A 298 -5.34 -6.06 -23.40
CA PRO A 298 -5.22 -7.47 -23.04
C PRO A 298 -4.16 -7.70 -21.97
N ALA A 299 -4.60 -7.94 -20.73
CA ALA A 299 -3.72 -8.22 -19.59
C ALA A 299 -3.42 -9.72 -19.52
N ASN A 300 -4.43 -10.52 -19.20
CA ASN A 300 -4.34 -11.98 -19.25
C ASN A 300 -5.14 -12.58 -20.41
N ALA A 301 -6.16 -11.89 -20.94
CA ALA A 301 -6.89 -12.36 -22.11
C ALA A 301 -5.98 -12.51 -23.34
N ASP A 302 -6.15 -13.57 -24.12
CA ASP A 302 -5.42 -13.85 -25.36
C ASP A 302 -6.04 -13.19 -26.60
N THR A 303 -7.00 -12.29 -26.38
CA THR A 303 -7.70 -11.48 -27.38
C THR A 303 -7.88 -10.04 -26.88
N VAL A 304 -8.01 -9.10 -27.82
CA VAL A 304 -8.42 -7.72 -27.57
C VAL A 304 -9.95 -7.64 -27.63
N LEU A 305 -10.62 -7.24 -26.53
CA LEU A 305 -12.06 -6.96 -26.55
C LEU A 305 -12.32 -5.58 -27.16
N CYS A 306 -13.03 -5.56 -28.28
CA CYS A 306 -13.52 -4.37 -28.95
C CYS A 306 -15.00 -4.15 -28.62
N ILE A 307 -15.35 -2.92 -28.28
CA ILE A 307 -16.69 -2.49 -27.89
C ILE A 307 -17.08 -1.34 -28.83
N GLN A 308 -18.07 -1.56 -29.70
CA GLN A 308 -18.66 -0.49 -30.52
C GLN A 308 -19.82 0.14 -29.74
N PRO A 309 -19.76 1.45 -29.40
CA PRO A 309 -20.77 2.07 -28.53
C PRO A 309 -22.14 2.26 -29.21
N GLY A 310 -23.19 2.31 -28.39
CA GLY A 310 -24.59 2.28 -28.79
C GLY A 310 -25.48 1.69 -27.70
N ASP A 311 -26.80 1.83 -27.85
CA ASP A 311 -27.78 1.43 -26.82
C ASP A 311 -27.70 -0.04 -26.42
N THR A 312 -27.58 -0.91 -27.43
CA THR A 312 -27.00 -2.25 -27.28
C THR A 312 -25.62 -2.22 -27.93
N PRO A 313 -24.52 -2.17 -27.15
CA PRO A 313 -23.16 -2.11 -27.70
C PRO A 313 -22.81 -3.43 -28.40
N THR A 314 -22.19 -3.35 -29.58
CA THR A 314 -21.70 -4.53 -30.28
C THR A 314 -20.33 -4.92 -29.76
N LEU A 315 -20.20 -6.17 -29.31
CA LEU A 315 -18.98 -6.71 -28.70
C LEU A 315 -18.34 -7.73 -29.64
N PHE A 316 -17.03 -7.61 -29.88
CA PHE A 316 -16.25 -8.56 -30.66
C PHE A 316 -14.82 -8.64 -30.14
N GLN A 317 -14.08 -9.68 -30.53
CA GLN A 317 -12.72 -9.91 -30.07
C GLN A 317 -11.76 -10.06 -31.25
N LEU A 318 -10.56 -9.49 -31.14
CA LEU A 318 -9.53 -9.50 -32.18
C LEU A 318 -8.20 -10.09 -31.69
N GLY A 319 -7.42 -10.65 -32.61
CA GLY A 319 -6.12 -11.28 -32.33
C GLY A 319 -6.21 -12.69 -31.73
N SER A 320 -5.05 -13.28 -31.44
CA SER A 320 -4.87 -14.58 -30.80
C SER A 320 -3.62 -14.57 -29.91
N SER A 321 -3.41 -15.63 -29.12
CA SER A 321 -2.19 -15.85 -28.33
C SER A 321 -0.89 -15.86 -29.16
N ASP A 322 -0.98 -16.11 -30.47
CA ASP A 322 0.17 -16.10 -31.38
C ASP A 322 0.72 -14.69 -31.60
N VAL A 323 -0.15 -13.67 -31.52
CA VAL A 323 0.21 -12.24 -31.66
C VAL A 323 0.28 -11.55 -30.29
N LEU A 324 -0.65 -11.89 -29.39
CA LEU A 324 -0.70 -11.39 -28.01
C LEU A 324 0.27 -12.17 -27.13
N GLN A 325 1.56 -12.09 -27.46
CA GLN A 325 2.62 -12.79 -26.75
C GLN A 325 2.94 -12.11 -25.40
N THR A 326 3.33 -12.94 -24.43
CA THR A 326 4.01 -12.48 -23.21
C THR A 326 5.53 -12.58 -23.41
N GLY A 327 6.32 -11.82 -22.66
CA GLY A 327 7.78 -11.91 -22.74
C GLY A 327 8.31 -13.25 -22.20
N ARG A 328 9.49 -13.65 -22.67
CA ARG A 328 10.15 -14.96 -22.46
C ARG A 328 10.30 -15.42 -21.01
N HIS A 329 10.13 -14.50 -20.06
CA HIS A 329 10.17 -14.74 -18.63
C HIS A 329 8.87 -15.36 -18.05
N ARG A 330 7.82 -15.55 -18.86
CA ARG A 330 6.54 -16.14 -18.43
C ARG A 330 6.13 -17.32 -19.31
N THR A 331 5.62 -18.37 -18.67
CA THR A 331 4.93 -19.51 -19.31
C THR A 331 3.43 -19.55 -18.97
N ASP A 332 2.91 -18.56 -18.24
CA ASP A 332 1.50 -18.49 -17.82
C ASP A 332 0.63 -17.58 -18.71
N HIS A 333 1.24 -16.94 -19.72
CA HIS A 333 0.59 -16.02 -20.66
C HIS A 333 -0.03 -14.74 -20.03
N LYS A 334 0.36 -14.36 -18.80
CA LYS A 334 -0.26 -13.24 -18.06
C LYS A 334 0.48 -11.91 -18.18
N TYR A 335 -0.20 -10.84 -17.76
CA TYR A 335 0.29 -9.45 -17.64
C TYR A 335 0.96 -8.89 -18.90
N LYS A 336 0.46 -9.27 -20.08
CA LYS A 336 1.03 -8.95 -21.39
C LYS A 336 1.13 -7.43 -21.59
N TYR A 337 -0.03 -6.75 -21.51
CA TYR A 337 -0.18 -5.31 -21.64
C TYR A 337 -1.05 -4.77 -20.51
N LEU A 338 -0.75 -3.56 -19.99
CA LEU A 338 -1.52 -2.97 -18.87
C LEU A 338 -1.92 -1.50 -19.08
N GLY A 339 -1.54 -0.89 -20.20
CA GLY A 339 -2.14 0.36 -20.68
C GLY A 339 -2.17 0.40 -22.19
N ALA A 340 -2.94 1.34 -22.73
CA ALA A 340 -2.94 1.66 -24.16
C ALA A 340 -3.32 3.12 -24.37
N LEU A 341 -3.06 3.63 -25.57
CA LEU A 341 -3.55 4.91 -26.03
C LEU A 341 -3.84 4.88 -27.53
N ALA A 342 -4.74 5.74 -28.00
CA ALA A 342 -4.89 5.98 -29.43
C ALA A 342 -3.73 6.86 -29.93
N GLY A 343 -3.19 6.54 -31.11
CA GLY A 343 -2.29 7.43 -31.85
C GLY A 343 -3.06 8.43 -32.71
N PRO A 344 -2.39 9.51 -33.19
CA PRO A 344 -2.97 10.44 -34.16
C PRO A 344 -3.28 9.80 -35.52
N ASP A 345 -2.68 8.65 -35.84
CA ASP A 345 -3.04 7.80 -36.98
C ASP A 345 -4.35 7.01 -36.75
N GLY A 346 -4.98 7.15 -35.59
CA GLY A 346 -6.28 6.57 -35.24
C GLY A 346 -6.25 5.11 -34.79
N HIS A 347 -5.09 4.46 -34.87
CA HIS A 347 -4.83 3.13 -34.30
C HIS A 347 -4.76 3.19 -32.77
N VAL A 348 -4.93 2.05 -32.10
CA VAL A 348 -4.67 1.91 -30.65
C VAL A 348 -3.39 1.12 -30.43
N TYR A 349 -2.53 1.63 -29.54
CA TYR A 349 -1.26 1.03 -29.17
C TYR A 349 -1.28 0.58 -27.72
N CYS A 350 -1.07 -0.72 -27.46
CA CYS A 350 -0.93 -1.23 -26.09
C CYS A 350 0.54 -1.27 -25.65
N PHE A 351 0.80 -0.76 -24.45
CA PHE A 351 2.14 -0.65 -23.87
C PHE A 351 2.60 -2.00 -23.29
N PRO A 352 3.77 -2.52 -23.70
CA PRO A 352 4.27 -3.79 -23.19
C PRO A 352 4.59 -3.69 -21.69
N SER A 353 3.81 -4.38 -20.86
CA SER A 353 4.13 -4.54 -19.44
C SER A 353 5.04 -5.76 -19.28
N GLY A 354 4.49 -6.95 -19.50
CA GLY A 354 5.21 -8.22 -19.59
C GLY A 354 5.60 -8.63 -21.01
N SER A 355 4.90 -8.15 -22.04
CA SER A 355 5.27 -8.38 -23.45
C SER A 355 6.63 -7.74 -23.81
N GLU A 356 7.27 -8.21 -24.88
CA GLU A 356 8.52 -7.68 -25.43
C GLU A 356 8.34 -6.87 -26.73
N HIS A 357 7.09 -6.70 -27.18
CA HIS A 357 6.72 -5.92 -28.37
C HIS A 357 5.60 -4.94 -28.03
N VAL A 358 5.48 -3.84 -28.79
CA VAL A 358 4.28 -2.99 -28.77
C VAL A 358 3.19 -3.67 -29.60
N LEU A 359 1.94 -3.66 -29.12
CA LEU A 359 0.79 -4.15 -29.88
C LEU A 359 0.07 -2.98 -30.55
N GLN A 360 -0.21 -3.08 -31.85
CA GLN A 360 -1.06 -2.15 -32.59
C GLN A 360 -2.38 -2.83 -32.94
N ILE A 361 -3.48 -2.09 -32.82
CA ILE A 361 -4.84 -2.50 -33.21
C ILE A 361 -5.37 -1.47 -34.21
N ASN A 362 -5.74 -1.95 -35.40
CA ASN A 362 -6.47 -1.17 -36.39
C ASN A 362 -7.93 -1.63 -36.41
N THR A 363 -8.82 -0.75 -35.94
CA THR A 363 -10.26 -1.01 -35.80
C THR A 363 -11.07 -0.91 -37.10
N GLN A 364 -10.47 -0.40 -38.17
CA GLN A 364 -11.09 -0.22 -39.49
C GLN A 364 -10.89 -1.47 -40.35
N THR A 365 -9.71 -2.08 -40.31
CA THR A 365 -9.35 -3.35 -40.95
C THR A 365 -9.54 -4.56 -40.03
N GLN A 366 -9.85 -4.32 -38.75
CA GLN A 366 -9.97 -5.33 -37.68
C GLN A 366 -8.69 -6.18 -37.49
N THR A 367 -7.52 -5.61 -37.78
CA THR A 367 -6.22 -6.28 -37.63
C THR A 367 -5.54 -5.95 -36.30
N VAL A 368 -4.78 -6.91 -35.78
CA VAL A 368 -3.95 -6.78 -34.58
C VAL A 368 -2.56 -7.33 -34.93
N GLN A 369 -1.51 -6.56 -34.66
CA GLN A 369 -0.13 -6.93 -34.99
C GLN A 369 0.86 -6.36 -33.97
N THR A 370 2.03 -6.97 -33.86
CA THR A 370 3.16 -6.36 -33.16
C THR A 370 3.80 -5.27 -34.03
N VAL A 371 4.32 -4.21 -33.41
CA VAL A 371 5.06 -3.14 -34.09
C VAL A 371 6.38 -2.85 -33.39
N GLY A 372 7.39 -2.52 -34.19
CA GLY A 372 8.78 -2.40 -33.73
C GLY A 372 9.46 -3.75 -33.48
N PRO A 373 10.77 -3.74 -33.17
CA PRO A 373 11.54 -4.95 -32.91
C PRO A 373 11.17 -5.59 -31.57
N ASN A 374 11.74 -6.76 -31.29
CA ASN A 374 11.75 -7.28 -29.92
C ASN A 374 12.63 -6.36 -29.03
N LEU A 375 12.03 -5.75 -28.02
CA LEU A 375 12.67 -4.73 -27.19
C LEU A 375 13.80 -5.27 -26.30
N TYR A 376 13.82 -6.58 -26.03
CA TYR A 376 14.86 -7.23 -25.23
C TYR A 376 16.08 -7.61 -26.09
N ASP A 377 15.85 -8.27 -27.23
CA ASP A 377 16.92 -8.72 -28.12
C ASP A 377 17.65 -7.57 -28.83
N THR A 378 16.97 -6.43 -29.03
CA THR A 378 17.60 -5.18 -29.50
C THR A 378 18.19 -4.31 -28.38
N HIS A 379 18.14 -4.80 -27.14
CA HIS A 379 18.67 -4.12 -25.94
C HIS A 379 18.06 -2.74 -25.66
N MET A 380 16.86 -2.50 -26.20
CA MET A 380 16.07 -1.29 -26.02
C MET A 380 15.55 -1.17 -24.58
N GLU A 381 15.06 -2.28 -24.01
CA GLU A 381 14.70 -2.36 -22.59
C GLU A 381 15.02 -3.75 -22.01
N ARG A 382 15.75 -3.77 -20.87
CA ARG A 382 16.20 -5.01 -20.20
C ARG A 382 15.21 -5.52 -19.15
N ILE A 383 14.31 -4.67 -18.67
CA ILE A 383 13.35 -4.99 -17.61
C ILE A 383 12.21 -5.81 -18.20
N CYS A 384 12.11 -7.11 -17.92
CA CYS A 384 11.14 -7.96 -18.61
C CYS A 384 9.66 -7.69 -18.23
N GLN A 385 9.37 -7.14 -17.04
CA GLN A 385 8.01 -6.96 -16.50
C GLN A 385 7.71 -5.54 -16.00
N ASN A 386 6.43 -5.13 -16.04
CA ASN A 386 5.95 -3.82 -15.56
C ASN A 386 6.64 -2.59 -16.17
N LYS A 387 7.17 -2.70 -17.40
CA LYS A 387 7.95 -1.63 -18.04
C LYS A 387 7.16 -0.31 -18.10
N TRP A 388 6.02 -0.36 -18.77
CA TRP A 388 5.11 0.76 -19.00
C TRP A 388 3.66 0.30 -18.76
N GLN A 389 2.85 1.13 -18.10
CA GLN A 389 1.44 0.82 -17.80
C GLN A 389 0.45 1.97 -18.07
N ASN A 390 0.93 3.20 -18.25
CA ASN A 390 0.14 4.33 -18.78
C ASN A 390 1.02 5.12 -19.75
N GLY A 391 0.40 6.03 -20.51
CA GLY A 391 1.07 6.81 -21.54
C GLY A 391 0.32 8.10 -21.88
N VAL A 392 0.93 8.90 -22.75
CA VAL A 392 0.40 10.18 -23.25
C VAL A 392 0.61 10.30 -24.75
N MET A 393 -0.21 11.08 -25.44
CA MET A 393 -0.09 11.37 -26.87
C MET A 393 0.50 12.77 -27.03
N CYS A 394 1.63 12.88 -27.73
CA CYS A 394 2.20 14.17 -28.10
C CYS A 394 1.77 14.51 -29.53
N HIS A 395 0.80 15.42 -29.67
CA HIS A 395 0.33 15.88 -30.99
C HIS A 395 1.42 16.57 -31.82
N PRO A 396 2.27 17.48 -31.28
CA PRO A 396 3.36 18.09 -32.06
C PRO A 396 4.39 17.09 -32.62
N ASP A 397 4.64 15.99 -31.89
CA ASP A 397 5.58 14.92 -32.25
C ASP A 397 4.88 13.74 -32.97
N GLN A 398 3.57 13.85 -33.25
CA GLN A 398 2.74 12.81 -33.87
C GLN A 398 2.98 11.40 -33.28
N SER A 399 3.15 11.30 -31.96
CA SER A 399 3.69 10.10 -31.31
C SER A 399 2.99 9.77 -29.99
N VAL A 400 2.97 8.48 -29.65
CA VAL A 400 2.48 7.97 -28.36
C VAL A 400 3.67 7.62 -27.47
N TYR A 401 3.65 8.12 -26.23
CA TYR A 401 4.71 7.91 -25.24
C TYR A 401 4.25 6.98 -24.11
N GLY A 402 4.98 5.89 -23.89
CA GLY A 402 4.80 5.02 -22.73
C GLY A 402 5.65 5.51 -21.56
N ILE A 403 5.02 5.81 -20.43
CA ILE A 403 5.68 6.37 -19.25
C ILE A 403 6.24 5.25 -18.35
N PRO A 404 7.55 5.28 -17.98
CA PRO A 404 8.19 4.16 -17.29
C PRO A 404 7.70 4.00 -15.85
N LEU A 405 7.02 2.88 -15.60
CA LEU A 405 6.72 2.41 -14.25
C LEU A 405 7.96 1.70 -13.70
N SER A 406 8.32 0.53 -14.21
CA SER A 406 9.56 -0.17 -13.85
C SER A 406 10.66 -0.07 -14.91
N GLY A 407 10.33 0.23 -16.18
CA GLY A 407 11.32 0.35 -17.25
C GLY A 407 12.40 1.40 -16.97
N GLU A 408 13.60 1.21 -17.49
CA GLU A 408 14.73 2.16 -17.38
C GLU A 408 14.70 3.24 -18.47
N SER A 409 13.69 3.21 -19.33
CA SER A 409 13.56 4.06 -20.51
C SER A 409 12.14 4.58 -20.76
N VAL A 410 12.03 5.75 -21.40
CA VAL A 410 10.77 6.25 -21.97
C VAL A 410 10.55 5.59 -23.33
N LEU A 411 9.38 4.99 -23.55
CA LEU A 411 8.99 4.43 -24.85
C LEU A 411 8.37 5.54 -25.72
N ARG A 412 8.82 5.70 -26.97
CA ARG A 412 8.18 6.54 -28.00
C ARG A 412 7.77 5.67 -29.19
N ILE A 413 6.50 5.74 -29.57
CA ILE A 413 5.91 5.07 -30.73
C ILE A 413 5.54 6.17 -31.74
N ASP A 414 6.18 6.16 -32.90
CA ASP A 414 5.93 7.11 -33.97
C ASP A 414 4.67 6.73 -34.75
N CYS A 415 3.72 7.66 -34.84
CA CYS A 415 2.47 7.49 -35.58
C CYS A 415 2.43 8.28 -36.89
N SER A 416 3.47 9.06 -37.21
CA SER A 416 3.55 9.81 -38.48
C SER A 416 3.85 8.90 -39.68
N SER A 417 4.75 7.92 -39.50
CA SER A 417 5.14 7.03 -40.59
C SER A 417 4.09 5.94 -40.86
N HIS A 418 3.75 5.76 -42.14
CA HIS A 418 2.93 4.64 -42.61
C HIS A 418 3.77 3.43 -43.02
N ASP A 419 5.11 3.53 -43.06
CA ASP A 419 5.98 2.41 -43.41
C ASP A 419 6.03 1.36 -42.31
N ALA A 420 6.02 0.09 -42.71
CA ALA A 420 6.04 -1.07 -41.81
C ALA A 420 7.43 -1.38 -41.21
N CYS A 421 8.28 -0.36 -40.99
CA CYS A 421 9.65 -0.55 -40.55
C CYS A 421 9.78 -0.64 -39.01
N ASN A 422 10.80 -1.37 -38.54
CA ASN A 422 11.09 -1.54 -37.11
C ASN A 422 11.30 -0.21 -36.36
N ASN A 423 11.74 0.84 -37.07
CA ASN A 423 12.18 2.10 -36.48
C ASN A 423 11.03 2.96 -35.89
N ARG A 424 9.77 2.55 -36.09
CA ARG A 424 8.59 3.23 -35.49
C ARG A 424 8.56 3.16 -33.96
N VAL A 425 9.28 2.24 -33.32
CA VAL A 425 9.36 2.15 -31.86
C VAL A 425 10.79 2.47 -31.40
N THR A 426 10.92 3.38 -30.44
CA THR A 426 12.20 3.81 -29.85
C THR A 426 12.10 3.86 -28.33
N THR A 427 13.23 3.72 -27.64
CA THR A 427 13.31 3.79 -26.16
C THR A 427 14.50 4.64 -25.73
N TRP A 428 14.24 5.58 -24.83
CA TRP A 428 15.20 6.61 -24.43
C TRP A 428 15.51 6.48 -22.94
N LYS A 429 16.76 6.12 -22.62
CA LYS A 429 17.17 5.80 -21.25
C LYS A 429 17.03 7.01 -20.34
N LEU A 430 16.53 6.78 -19.13
CA LEU A 430 16.26 7.83 -18.17
C LEU A 430 17.55 8.49 -17.63
N PRO A 431 17.45 9.74 -17.14
CA PRO A 431 18.48 10.36 -16.30
C PRO A 431 18.77 9.50 -15.04
N ARG A 432 19.87 9.74 -14.32
CA ARG A 432 20.20 8.96 -13.10
C ARG A 432 19.66 9.68 -11.85
N PRO A 433 18.94 9.00 -10.94
CA PRO A 433 18.83 7.53 -10.78
C PRO A 433 17.57 6.86 -11.39
N PHE A 434 17.77 5.95 -12.35
CA PHE A 434 16.67 5.29 -13.06
C PHE A 434 16.26 3.88 -12.59
N ARG A 435 17.02 3.24 -11.70
CA ARG A 435 16.86 1.81 -11.36
C ARG A 435 15.66 1.47 -10.47
N LEU A 436 15.03 2.47 -9.87
CA LEU A 436 13.88 2.31 -8.98
C LEU A 436 12.69 1.60 -9.68
N MET A 437 11.95 0.78 -8.94
CA MET A 437 10.70 0.16 -9.40
C MET A 437 9.49 1.06 -9.10
N SER A 438 8.48 1.03 -9.98
CA SER A 438 7.28 1.89 -9.92
C SER A 438 7.59 3.39 -9.78
N LYS A 439 8.48 3.92 -10.62
CA LYS A 439 8.90 5.33 -10.66
C LYS A 439 7.73 6.29 -10.82
N TYR A 440 6.90 6.07 -11.84
CA TYR A 440 5.82 6.96 -12.25
C TYR A 440 4.54 6.18 -12.55
N GLU A 441 3.36 6.70 -12.16
CA GLU A 441 2.08 6.09 -12.56
C GLU A 441 1.65 6.44 -13.99
N GLY A 442 2.16 7.54 -14.55
CA GLY A 442 1.74 8.08 -15.84
C GLY A 442 2.29 9.49 -16.02
N GLY A 443 1.67 10.29 -16.87
CA GLY A 443 2.05 11.68 -17.08
C GLY A 443 0.91 12.49 -17.68
N VAL A 444 1.15 13.79 -17.83
CA VAL A 444 0.26 14.75 -18.46
C VAL A 444 1.05 15.48 -19.55
N VAL A 445 0.43 15.76 -20.69
CA VAL A 445 1.02 16.51 -21.80
C VAL A 445 0.47 17.93 -21.82
N ASP A 446 1.35 18.94 -21.86
CA ASP A 446 0.92 20.31 -22.13
C ASP A 446 0.39 20.39 -23.58
N PRO A 447 -0.90 20.70 -23.80
CA PRO A 447 -1.48 20.73 -25.13
C PRO A 447 -0.93 21.89 -26.00
N LYS A 448 -0.25 22.88 -25.42
CA LYS A 448 0.34 24.02 -26.13
C LYS A 448 1.76 23.73 -26.63
N THR A 449 2.59 23.08 -25.81
CA THR A 449 4.03 22.85 -26.12
C THR A 449 4.37 21.42 -26.48
N GLY A 450 3.51 20.44 -26.17
CA GLY A 450 3.81 19.01 -26.30
C GLY A 450 4.80 18.48 -25.24
N ILE A 451 5.26 19.31 -24.30
CA ILE A 451 6.11 18.87 -23.19
C ILE A 451 5.28 18.02 -22.22
N MET A 452 5.83 16.88 -21.80
CA MET A 452 5.14 15.93 -20.93
C MET A 452 5.79 15.91 -19.54
N TYR A 453 4.97 15.82 -18.50
CA TYR A 453 5.39 15.79 -17.09
C TYR A 453 4.86 14.53 -16.43
N THR A 454 5.72 13.72 -15.83
CA THR A 454 5.30 12.46 -15.18
C THR A 454 4.75 12.65 -13.78
N VAL A 455 3.87 11.73 -13.37
CA VAL A 455 3.29 11.67 -12.03
C VAL A 455 4.17 10.79 -11.12
N PRO A 456 4.87 11.35 -10.11
CA PRO A 456 5.80 10.59 -9.28
C PRO A 456 5.11 9.61 -8.35
N ASN A 457 5.43 8.32 -8.49
CA ASN A 457 4.99 7.23 -7.61
C ASN A 457 6.09 6.95 -6.57
N ASN A 458 7.16 6.25 -6.96
CA ASN A 458 8.33 6.00 -6.11
C ASN A 458 9.51 6.91 -6.42
N HIS A 459 9.55 7.54 -7.60
CA HIS A 459 10.59 8.51 -7.94
C HIS A 459 10.40 9.83 -7.15
N LYS A 460 11.49 10.55 -6.86
CA LYS A 460 11.47 11.75 -5.99
C LYS A 460 11.53 13.08 -6.73
N ALA A 461 11.84 13.05 -8.02
CA ALA A 461 11.63 14.13 -8.96
C ALA A 461 10.47 13.77 -9.92
N VAL A 462 9.84 14.79 -10.49
CA VAL A 462 9.05 14.69 -11.72
C VAL A 462 10.03 14.51 -12.89
N LEU A 463 9.74 13.63 -13.84
CA LEU A 463 10.43 13.62 -15.13
C LEU A 463 9.68 14.55 -16.08
N ARG A 464 10.39 15.55 -16.59
CA ARG A 464 10.01 16.34 -17.76
C ARG A 464 10.56 15.68 -19.02
N ILE A 465 9.72 15.59 -20.04
CA ILE A 465 10.04 15.02 -21.35
C ILE A 465 9.72 16.10 -22.38
N ILE A 466 10.75 16.75 -22.92
CA ILE A 466 10.61 17.61 -24.09
C ILE A 466 10.73 16.68 -25.31
N PRO A 467 9.71 16.55 -26.18
CA PRO A 467 9.81 15.73 -27.38
C PRO A 467 10.91 16.24 -28.33
N PRO A 468 11.40 15.41 -29.27
CA PRO A 468 12.11 15.95 -30.43
C PRO A 468 11.15 16.90 -31.17
N LEU A 469 11.64 18.09 -31.53
CA LEU A 469 10.84 19.02 -32.33
C LEU A 469 10.75 18.49 -33.75
N THR A 470 9.53 18.36 -34.26
CA THR A 470 9.28 18.09 -35.68
C THR A 470 9.77 19.29 -36.49
N ASN A 471 10.78 19.08 -37.34
CA ASN A 471 11.31 20.12 -38.23
C ASN A 471 10.27 20.46 -39.31
N ASN A 472 9.40 21.42 -38.99
CA ASN A 472 8.62 22.16 -39.98
C ASN A 472 9.59 22.98 -40.84
N ASN A 473 10.14 22.35 -41.88
CA ASN A 473 11.07 22.96 -42.84
C ASN A 473 10.41 24.14 -43.58
N ASN A 474 10.53 25.35 -43.02
CA ASN A 474 10.26 26.60 -43.73
C ASN A 474 10.88 27.82 -43.01
N SER A 475 12.22 27.97 -43.06
CA SER A 475 12.89 29.23 -43.49
C SER A 475 14.41 29.22 -43.27
N ALA A 476 15.09 30.04 -44.09
CA ALA A 476 16.47 30.52 -43.99
C ALA A 476 17.65 29.51 -44.02
N MET A 477 18.57 29.73 -44.97
CA MET A 477 19.93 29.21 -44.92
C MET A 477 20.82 30.14 -44.09
N ASP A 478 21.63 29.55 -43.22
CA ASP A 478 23.09 29.77 -43.13
C ASP A 478 23.64 28.69 -42.16
N GLY A 479 24.92 28.30 -42.17
CA GLY A 479 26.05 28.77 -42.98
C GLY A 479 27.34 28.55 -42.19
N SER A 480 28.38 28.03 -42.84
CA SER A 480 29.71 27.67 -42.27
C SER A 480 29.86 26.29 -41.61
N THR A 481 31.02 25.69 -41.81
CA THR A 481 31.47 24.36 -41.39
C THR A 481 32.61 24.44 -40.39
N THR A 482 32.86 23.38 -39.61
CA THR A 482 34.12 22.60 -39.62
C THR A 482 34.17 21.58 -38.48
N ALA A 483 34.97 20.52 -38.65
CA ALA A 483 35.30 19.54 -37.62
C ALA A 483 36.73 18.99 -37.84
N PRO A 484 37.45 18.70 -36.75
CA PRO A 484 38.37 17.55 -36.68
C PRO A 484 38.03 16.68 -35.44
N SER A 485 37.79 15.38 -35.51
CA SER A 485 38.59 14.24 -36.01
C SER A 485 39.59 13.67 -34.99
N SER A 486 39.24 12.48 -34.47
CA SER A 486 40.12 11.34 -34.11
C SER A 486 41.39 11.55 -33.27
N GLY A 487 41.43 10.87 -32.12
CA GLY A 487 42.67 10.45 -31.46
C GLY A 487 42.40 9.20 -30.61
N ALA A 488 43.07 8.09 -30.91
CA ALA A 488 42.99 6.84 -30.15
C ALA A 488 44.40 6.25 -30.04
N ASP A 489 44.78 5.79 -28.85
CA ASP A 489 46.07 5.15 -28.63
C ASP A 489 46.02 4.09 -27.52
N THR A 490 47.05 3.25 -27.42
CA THR A 490 46.91 1.88 -26.87
C THR A 490 47.88 1.48 -25.76
N LEU A 491 47.39 0.54 -24.92
CA LEU A 491 48.12 -0.54 -24.21
C LEU A 491 49.39 -0.22 -23.40
N GLY A 492 49.33 -0.52 -22.10
CA GLY A 492 50.48 -0.81 -21.22
C GLY A 492 50.11 -1.93 -20.25
N ASN A 493 51.03 -2.84 -19.92
CA ASN A 493 50.70 -4.15 -19.30
C ASN A 493 51.77 -4.65 -18.31
N ASN A 494 51.41 -5.66 -17.48
CA ASN A 494 52.28 -6.54 -16.68
C ASN A 494 53.03 -5.94 -15.44
N PRO A 495 53.56 -6.78 -14.50
CA PRO A 495 52.91 -7.94 -13.86
C PRO A 495 53.32 -8.24 -12.38
N SER A 496 52.68 -9.24 -11.73
CA SER A 496 53.26 -10.15 -10.71
C SER A 496 53.63 -9.53 -9.32
N LYS A 497 53.94 -10.22 -8.20
CA LYS A 497 53.91 -11.64 -7.68
C LYS A 497 54.17 -11.59 -6.13
N ASP A 498 54.12 -12.61 -5.25
CA ASP A 498 53.75 -14.06 -5.25
C ASP A 498 53.51 -14.56 -3.79
N THR A 499 53.16 -15.85 -3.60
CA THR A 499 53.39 -16.71 -2.40
C THR A 499 52.66 -16.42 -1.06
N THR A 500 52.74 -17.31 -0.05
CA THR A 500 52.01 -18.60 0.19
C THR A 500 52.43 -19.23 1.55
N ALA A 501 51.78 -20.34 1.97
CA ALA A 501 52.16 -21.27 3.06
C ALA A 501 52.00 -20.80 4.53
N THR A 502 51.97 -21.68 5.55
CA THR A 502 51.05 -22.81 5.91
C THR A 502 51.52 -23.43 7.23
N HIS A 503 50.61 -23.81 8.15
CA HIS A 503 50.63 -24.90 9.17
C HIS A 503 49.52 -24.60 10.23
N ALA A 504 48.68 -25.50 10.77
CA ALA A 504 48.77 -26.90 11.22
C ALA A 504 49.23 -27.06 12.69
N GLY A 505 48.37 -27.62 13.58
CA GLY A 505 48.75 -27.90 14.98
C GLY A 505 47.63 -28.20 16.00
N ASP A 506 47.25 -29.48 16.12
CA ASP A 506 46.93 -30.21 17.37
C ASP A 506 45.75 -29.83 18.33
N SER A 507 45.67 -30.53 19.49
CA SER A 507 44.40 -30.99 20.07
C SER A 507 44.30 -31.21 21.61
N SER A 508 43.10 -30.93 22.13
CA SER A 508 42.38 -31.67 23.21
C SER A 508 42.72 -31.57 24.71
N THR A 509 41.67 -31.81 25.52
CA THR A 509 41.59 -32.21 26.97
C THR A 509 41.66 -31.19 28.12
N ASN A 510 40.55 -31.15 28.89
CA ASN A 510 40.42 -31.11 30.36
C ASN A 510 40.94 -29.87 31.16
N ASN A 511 40.49 -29.59 32.40
CA ASN A 511 39.71 -30.41 33.34
C ASN A 511 38.74 -29.61 34.27
N ASN A 512 37.76 -30.34 34.79
CA ASN A 512 36.80 -30.09 35.89
C ASN A 512 37.00 -28.91 36.88
N ASN A 513 35.87 -28.33 37.33
CA ASN A 513 35.42 -28.59 38.71
C ASN A 513 33.89 -28.44 38.90
N ASN A 514 33.35 -29.12 39.93
CA ASN A 514 31.93 -29.12 40.26
C ASN A 514 31.56 -27.96 41.19
N ASP A 515 30.30 -27.49 41.12
CA ASP A 515 29.45 -27.60 42.31
C ASP A 515 27.94 -27.58 42.01
N LYS A 516 27.16 -28.25 42.86
CA LYS A 516 25.68 -28.35 42.85
C LYS A 516 25.22 -28.77 44.26
N PRO A 517 23.97 -28.52 44.69
CA PRO A 517 22.88 -27.82 43.98
C PRO A 517 22.22 -26.71 44.81
N ARG A 518 21.30 -25.94 44.18
CA ARG A 518 20.07 -25.47 44.87
C ARG A 518 18.93 -25.19 43.88
N THR A 519 17.96 -26.11 43.88
CA THR A 519 16.53 -25.96 43.56
C THR A 519 16.10 -24.98 42.45
N CYS A 520 15.56 -25.53 41.36
CA CYS A 520 14.74 -24.79 40.40
C CYS A 520 13.43 -24.30 41.04
N THR A 521 12.98 -23.09 40.68
CA THR A 521 11.54 -22.84 40.48
C THR A 521 11.13 -23.55 39.19
N SER A 522 10.05 -24.34 39.22
CA SER A 522 9.74 -25.25 38.12
C SER A 522 8.97 -24.58 36.98
N VAL A 523 9.01 -25.21 35.80
CA VAL A 523 8.24 -24.79 34.61
C VAL A 523 6.73 -24.80 34.87
N GLU A 524 6.24 -25.49 35.92
CA GLU A 524 4.82 -25.49 36.30
C GLU A 524 4.36 -24.13 36.84
N GLN A 525 5.19 -23.37 37.57
CA GLN A 525 4.79 -22.03 38.04
C GLN A 525 4.57 -21.07 36.86
N VAL A 526 5.43 -21.14 35.84
CA VAL A 526 5.27 -20.36 34.60
C VAL A 526 4.06 -20.83 33.79
N LYS A 527 3.71 -22.12 33.82
CA LYS A 527 2.46 -22.63 33.22
C LYS A 527 1.22 -22.11 33.95
N ALA A 528 1.19 -22.18 35.28
CA ALA A 528 0.07 -21.71 36.10
C ALA A 528 -0.24 -20.22 35.89
N LEU A 529 0.78 -19.40 35.66
CA LEU A 529 0.63 -17.98 35.35
C LEU A 529 0.16 -17.69 33.90
N THR A 530 0.14 -18.67 32.99
CA THR A 530 0.03 -18.40 31.54
C THR A 530 -0.92 -19.29 30.74
N GLN A 531 -1.34 -20.48 31.21
CA GLN A 531 -2.22 -21.38 30.47
C GLN A 531 -3.26 -22.08 31.34
N ILE A 532 -4.40 -22.36 30.69
CA ILE A 532 -5.61 -22.98 31.24
C ILE A 532 -5.33 -24.42 31.70
N THR A 533 -5.86 -24.74 32.87
CA THR A 533 -6.04 -26.09 33.41
C THR A 533 -7.38 -26.65 32.90
N ASP A 534 -7.34 -27.67 32.04
CA ASP A 534 -8.54 -28.40 31.57
C ASP A 534 -9.11 -29.35 32.65
N GLY A 535 -9.29 -28.83 33.87
CA GLY A 535 -9.70 -29.59 35.06
C GLY A 535 -10.34 -28.76 36.19
N ASP A 536 -10.30 -27.42 36.12
CA ASP A 536 -10.95 -26.58 37.12
C ASP A 536 -12.45 -26.47 36.84
N ASN A 537 -13.19 -27.40 37.46
CA ASN A 537 -14.63 -27.57 37.33
C ASN A 537 -15.41 -26.56 38.20
N GLU A 538 -15.04 -25.28 38.12
CA GLU A 538 -15.83 -24.15 38.65
C GLU A 538 -17.12 -23.98 37.84
N ASP A 539 -18.10 -23.23 38.34
CA ASP A 539 -19.30 -22.93 37.54
C ASP A 539 -18.95 -21.89 36.45
N LEU A 540 -18.74 -22.39 35.23
CA LEU A 540 -18.26 -21.60 34.10
C LEU A 540 -19.36 -20.77 33.41
N SER A 541 -20.58 -20.73 33.96
CA SER A 541 -21.78 -20.10 33.34
C SER A 541 -21.65 -18.59 33.10
N ASP A 542 -21.07 -17.83 34.03
CA ASP A 542 -21.13 -16.36 33.99
C ASP A 542 -19.97 -15.66 33.21
N VAL A 543 -18.92 -16.40 32.81
CA VAL A 543 -17.76 -15.77 32.15
C VAL A 543 -18.09 -15.29 30.74
N LYS A 544 -17.97 -13.97 30.49
CA LYS A 544 -18.25 -13.34 29.18
C LYS A 544 -17.17 -13.59 28.13
N TYR A 545 -15.88 -13.47 28.48
CA TYR A 545 -14.77 -13.59 27.52
C TYR A 545 -14.06 -14.95 27.62
N ARG A 546 -14.80 -16.03 27.31
CA ARG A 546 -14.33 -17.43 27.50
C ARG A 546 -13.20 -17.85 26.57
N SER A 547 -13.14 -17.29 25.37
CA SER A 547 -12.12 -17.62 24.36
C SER A 547 -11.90 -16.44 23.40
N GLY A 548 -10.87 -16.54 22.54
CA GLY A 548 -10.35 -15.42 21.75
C GLY A 548 -8.88 -15.14 22.08
N ILE A 549 -8.40 -13.94 21.75
CA ILE A 549 -7.10 -13.43 22.22
C ILE A 549 -7.27 -12.55 23.47
N ALA A 550 -6.19 -12.36 24.23
CA ALA A 550 -6.20 -11.59 25.47
C ALA A 550 -6.63 -10.12 25.30
N THR A 551 -6.19 -9.46 24.22
CA THR A 551 -6.30 -8.00 24.10
C THR A 551 -6.72 -7.54 22.70
N LEU A 552 -7.67 -6.61 22.62
CA LEU A 552 -7.77 -5.72 21.47
C LEU A 552 -6.62 -4.70 21.57
N ARG A 553 -6.04 -4.28 20.43
CA ARG A 553 -4.84 -3.42 20.42
C ARG A 553 -4.77 -2.54 19.17
N SER A 554 -4.22 -1.33 19.29
CA SER A 554 -3.98 -0.40 18.18
C SER A 554 -2.72 -0.75 17.38
N SER A 555 -2.58 -2.04 17.01
CA SER A 555 -1.49 -2.51 16.15
C SER A 555 -1.91 -3.71 15.30
N ALA A 556 -2.15 -3.46 14.02
CA ALA A 556 -2.58 -4.48 13.06
C ALA A 556 -1.48 -5.49 12.70
N HIS A 557 -0.20 -5.11 12.83
CA HIS A 557 0.93 -5.88 12.29
C HIS A 557 1.05 -7.29 12.90
N ARG A 558 1.21 -8.29 12.04
CA ARG A 558 1.46 -9.68 12.41
C ARG A 558 2.60 -10.26 11.60
N VAL A 559 3.80 -10.26 12.18
CA VAL A 559 4.96 -10.96 11.67
C VAL A 559 4.69 -12.47 11.68
N LYS A 560 4.25 -13.03 10.54
CA LYS A 560 4.12 -14.49 10.30
C LYS A 560 5.50 -15.13 10.05
N ALA A 561 6.51 -14.83 10.87
CA ALA A 561 7.83 -15.44 10.76
C ALA A 561 7.85 -16.86 11.36
N ASN A 562 8.40 -17.81 10.61
CA ASN A 562 8.55 -19.22 10.98
C ASN A 562 9.38 -19.38 12.28
N PRO A 563 8.82 -19.96 13.36
CA PRO A 563 9.52 -20.11 14.64
C PRO A 563 10.88 -20.81 14.55
N LYS A 564 11.10 -21.71 13.57
CA LYS A 564 12.35 -22.47 13.42
C LYS A 564 13.58 -21.61 13.11
N HIS A 565 13.42 -20.34 12.75
CA HIS A 565 14.51 -19.40 12.48
C HIS A 565 14.67 -18.31 13.57
N ARG A 566 13.90 -18.38 14.67
CA ARG A 566 14.02 -17.43 15.78
C ARG A 566 15.26 -17.77 16.63
N LYS A 567 16.33 -17.01 16.43
CA LYS A 567 17.42 -16.84 17.40
C LYS A 567 17.71 -15.36 17.50
N GLN A 568 17.85 -14.82 18.72
CA GLN A 568 18.38 -13.48 18.90
C GLN A 568 19.76 -13.41 18.24
N ASN A 569 19.97 -12.47 17.32
CA ASN A 569 21.28 -12.20 16.80
C ASN A 569 21.88 -11.03 17.62
N PRO A 570 22.95 -11.25 18.42
CA PRO A 570 23.54 -10.17 19.21
C PRO A 570 24.20 -9.10 18.33
N ASN A 571 24.75 -9.52 17.17
CA ASN A 571 25.35 -8.66 16.16
C ASN A 571 24.52 -8.81 14.87
N PRO A 572 23.33 -8.19 14.77
CA PRO A 572 22.51 -8.29 13.58
C PRO A 572 23.32 -7.78 12.39
N LYS A 573 23.41 -8.61 11.34
CA LYS A 573 23.96 -8.19 10.07
C LYS A 573 22.86 -7.49 9.28
N ASP A 574 23.27 -6.53 8.46
CA ASP A 574 22.39 -5.91 7.49
C ASP A 574 22.01 -6.92 6.38
N LYS A 575 21.23 -6.49 5.39
CA LYS A 575 20.85 -7.39 4.29
C LYS A 575 22.03 -7.74 3.35
N LYS A 576 23.13 -6.97 3.38
CA LYS A 576 24.35 -7.19 2.57
C LYS A 576 25.38 -8.08 3.28
N GLY A 577 25.15 -8.45 4.55
CA GLY A 577 26.08 -9.24 5.36
C GLY A 577 27.13 -8.40 6.11
N GLN A 578 27.06 -7.07 6.05
CA GLN A 578 27.86 -6.15 6.85
C GLN A 578 27.36 -6.15 8.30
N ASN A 579 28.20 -5.73 9.25
CA ASN A 579 27.76 -5.55 10.63
C ASN A 579 26.93 -4.26 10.71
N THR A 580 25.77 -4.30 11.36
CA THR A 580 25.07 -3.06 11.73
C THR A 580 25.82 -2.32 12.83
N ASN A 581 25.46 -1.06 13.06
CA ASN A 581 25.84 -0.34 14.27
C ASN A 581 24.99 -0.73 15.49
N THR A 582 24.05 -1.69 15.36
CA THR A 582 23.24 -2.17 16.47
C THR A 582 24.10 -2.89 17.49
N THR A 583 24.14 -2.37 18.71
CA THR A 583 24.88 -2.94 19.83
C THR A 583 23.96 -3.08 21.04
N PHE A 584 24.41 -3.75 22.11
CA PHE A 584 23.67 -3.74 23.38
C PHE A 584 23.81 -2.39 24.06
N LEU A 585 22.69 -1.85 24.52
CA LEU A 585 22.71 -0.79 25.53
C LEU A 585 23.49 -1.25 26.79
N PRO A 586 24.12 -0.32 27.54
CA PRO A 586 24.80 -0.66 28.79
C PRO A 586 23.93 -1.44 29.77
N ASP A 587 24.52 -2.33 30.57
CA ASP A 587 23.82 -3.15 31.57
C ASP A 587 22.90 -2.35 32.52
N SER A 588 23.26 -1.09 32.82
CA SER A 588 22.48 -0.16 33.64
C SER A 588 21.28 0.46 32.92
N MET A 589 21.28 0.51 31.59
CA MET A 589 20.12 0.87 30.76
C MET A 589 19.15 -0.32 30.65
N CYS A 590 19.68 -1.54 30.56
CA CYS A 590 18.89 -2.75 30.42
C CYS A 590 18.12 -3.15 31.70
N GLN A 591 18.50 -2.59 32.85
CA GLN A 591 17.77 -2.75 34.11
C GLN A 591 16.38 -2.09 34.08
N GLU A 592 15.41 -2.77 34.68
CA GLU A 592 14.08 -2.24 34.93
C GLU A 592 14.12 -0.99 35.81
N VAL A 593 13.37 0.05 35.44
CA VAL A 593 13.15 1.25 36.24
C VAL A 593 11.68 1.63 36.18
N VAL A 594 11.09 1.98 37.32
CA VAL A 594 9.78 2.61 37.42
C VAL A 594 9.99 4.08 37.77
N PHE A 595 9.44 5.00 36.98
CA PHE A 595 9.54 6.45 37.19
C PHE A 595 8.20 7.15 36.95
N ARG A 596 8.04 8.38 37.46
CA ARG A 596 6.75 9.10 37.51
C ARG A 596 6.61 10.15 36.42
N TYR A 597 5.36 10.38 36.01
CA TYR A 597 4.90 11.51 35.20
C TYR A 597 3.66 12.14 35.83
N ASN A 598 3.32 13.38 35.45
CA ASN A 598 2.12 14.04 35.95
C ASN A 598 0.90 13.73 35.07
N GLU A 599 -0.04 12.91 35.56
CA GLU A 599 -1.28 12.57 34.83
C GLU A 599 -2.16 13.78 34.50
N GLN A 600 -2.10 14.87 35.27
CA GLN A 600 -2.87 16.09 35.00
C GLN A 600 -2.26 16.87 33.82
N THR A 601 -0.92 16.85 33.69
CA THR A 601 -0.20 17.49 32.57
C THR A 601 -0.26 16.65 31.29
N TYR A 602 -0.14 15.33 31.41
CA TYR A 602 -0.11 14.38 30.29
C TYR A 602 -1.31 13.42 30.38
N ASN A 603 -2.51 13.97 30.23
CA ASN A 603 -3.77 13.25 30.48
C ASN A 603 -4.18 12.30 29.33
N LEU A 604 -3.31 11.32 29.05
CA LEU A 604 -3.54 10.24 28.08
C LEU A 604 -4.79 9.42 28.40
N ARG A 605 -5.16 9.30 29.68
CA ARG A 605 -6.37 8.58 30.10
C ARG A 605 -7.62 9.25 29.55
N GLN A 606 -7.80 10.55 29.77
CA GLN A 606 -8.95 11.28 29.25
C GLN A 606 -8.90 11.35 27.72
N ALA A 607 -7.74 11.65 27.12
CA ALA A 607 -7.59 11.68 25.67
C ALA A 607 -7.99 10.36 25.01
N PHE A 608 -7.68 9.22 25.63
CA PHE A 608 -8.09 7.91 25.13
C PHE A 608 -9.58 7.60 25.41
N THR A 609 -10.15 8.02 26.54
CA THR A 609 -11.62 7.96 26.77
C THR A 609 -12.37 8.74 25.69
N GLU A 610 -11.96 9.97 25.37
CA GLU A 610 -12.59 10.79 24.33
C GLU A 610 -12.30 10.29 22.91
N LEU A 611 -11.27 9.45 22.70
CA LEU A 611 -11.13 8.67 21.47
C LEU A 611 -12.16 7.55 21.42
N LEU A 612 -12.21 6.69 22.45
CA LEU A 612 -13.13 5.54 22.51
C LEU A 612 -14.61 5.93 22.34
N LYS A 613 -15.05 7.05 22.94
CA LYS A 613 -16.41 7.60 22.77
C LYS A 613 -16.80 7.91 21.32
N ARG A 614 -15.83 8.09 20.41
CA ARG A 614 -16.05 8.38 18.98
C ARG A 614 -15.91 7.14 18.08
N LEU A 615 -15.59 5.98 18.64
CA LEU A 615 -15.37 4.76 17.85
C LEU A 615 -16.64 3.92 17.76
N ASP A 616 -16.75 3.18 16.65
CA ASP A 616 -17.82 2.24 16.37
C ASP A 616 -17.92 1.18 17.49
N PRO A 617 -19.05 1.11 18.24
CA PRO A 617 -19.16 0.27 19.42
C PRO A 617 -19.26 -1.22 19.08
N ASP A 618 -19.65 -1.60 17.86
CA ASP A 618 -19.64 -3.00 17.41
C ASP A 618 -18.22 -3.47 17.02
N MET A 619 -17.30 -2.52 16.83
CA MET A 619 -15.91 -2.77 16.42
C MET A 619 -14.89 -2.58 17.53
N VAL A 620 -15.11 -1.67 18.49
CA VAL A 620 -14.18 -1.39 19.59
C VAL A 620 -14.84 -1.48 20.97
N GLY A 621 -16.16 -1.30 21.08
CA GLY A 621 -16.90 -1.40 22.34
C GLY A 621 -17.40 -0.07 22.89
N SER A 622 -18.07 -0.15 24.04
CA SER A 622 -18.72 0.98 24.72
C SER A 622 -18.52 0.93 26.23
N PHE A 623 -18.86 2.03 26.93
CA PHE A 623 -18.88 2.08 28.40
C PHE A 623 -20.18 1.46 28.94
N ARG A 624 -20.12 0.83 30.12
CA ARG A 624 -21.29 0.15 30.75
C ARG A 624 -22.45 1.09 31.10
N ASN A 625 -22.12 2.31 31.49
CA ASN A 625 -23.04 3.40 31.77
C ASN A 625 -22.62 4.56 30.86
N ASP A 626 -23.56 5.44 30.51
CA ASP A 626 -23.29 6.59 29.65
C ASP A 626 -23.45 7.90 30.45
N ASN A 627 -22.47 8.14 31.32
CA ASN A 627 -22.42 9.28 32.24
C ASN A 627 -21.17 10.12 31.96
N ASP A 628 -21.12 11.38 32.40
CA ASP A 628 -19.96 12.27 32.16
C ASP A 628 -18.61 11.70 32.66
N ASN A 629 -18.65 10.77 33.62
CA ASN A 629 -17.49 10.21 34.31
C ASN A 629 -17.01 8.85 33.73
N ASN A 630 -17.24 8.60 32.44
CA ASN A 630 -16.98 7.32 31.76
C ASN A 630 -15.54 6.78 31.99
N SER A 631 -15.46 5.69 32.74
CA SER A 631 -14.21 5.11 33.25
C SER A 631 -13.68 3.98 32.36
N LEU A 632 -12.38 3.96 32.06
CA LEU A 632 -11.75 2.92 31.22
C LEU A 632 -11.90 1.50 31.80
N GLU A 633 -11.97 1.39 33.12
CA GLU A 633 -12.22 0.14 33.86
C GLU A 633 -13.61 -0.46 33.58
N ASP A 634 -14.58 0.36 33.16
CA ASP A 634 -15.95 -0.04 32.83
C ASP A 634 -16.23 -0.03 31.31
N PHE A 635 -15.18 0.02 30.48
CA PHE A 635 -15.27 -0.16 29.03
C PHE A 635 -15.42 -1.64 28.64
N VAL A 636 -16.20 -1.96 27.62
CA VAL A 636 -16.65 -3.34 27.31
C VAL A 636 -16.47 -3.66 25.83
N LEU A 637 -15.59 -4.62 25.53
CA LEU A 637 -15.39 -5.09 24.15
C LEU A 637 -16.54 -6.01 23.66
N PRO A 638 -16.93 -5.96 22.38
CA PRO A 638 -17.75 -6.99 21.75
C PRO A 638 -16.94 -8.29 21.61
N PRO A 639 -17.38 -9.47 22.10
CA PRO A 639 -16.53 -10.67 22.16
C PRO A 639 -15.93 -11.12 20.82
N ASN A 640 -16.68 -10.97 19.73
CA ASN A 640 -16.24 -11.22 18.34
C ASN A 640 -14.99 -10.41 17.94
N THR A 641 -14.71 -9.25 18.55
CA THR A 641 -13.48 -8.45 18.32
C THR A 641 -12.21 -9.08 18.91
N LEU A 642 -12.34 -10.11 19.76
CA LEU A 642 -11.23 -10.93 20.25
C LEU A 642 -11.10 -12.26 19.48
N HIS A 643 -12.08 -12.63 18.66
CA HIS A 643 -12.03 -13.81 17.81
C HIS A 643 -11.42 -13.48 16.44
N ARG A 644 -10.48 -14.31 15.98
CA ARG A 644 -9.90 -14.19 14.64
C ARG A 644 -10.93 -14.54 13.57
N LYS A 645 -10.77 -13.99 12.35
CA LYS A 645 -11.62 -14.27 11.20
C LYS A 645 -11.79 -15.76 10.86
N VAL A 646 -10.75 -16.56 11.08
CA VAL A 646 -10.79 -18.03 10.93
C VAL A 646 -11.75 -18.74 11.90
N ASN A 647 -12.15 -18.07 12.98
CA ASN A 647 -13.12 -18.55 13.98
C ASN A 647 -14.41 -17.72 13.93
N GLY A 648 -14.74 -17.10 12.79
CA GLY A 648 -15.97 -16.30 12.60
C GLY A 648 -15.94 -14.89 13.23
N GLY A 649 -14.84 -14.47 13.85
CA GLY A 649 -14.73 -13.15 14.49
C GLY A 649 -14.21 -12.04 13.58
N CYS A 650 -14.11 -10.83 14.15
CA CYS A 650 -13.68 -9.61 13.44
C CYS A 650 -12.35 -9.01 13.96
N CYS A 651 -11.60 -9.73 14.80
CA CYS A 651 -10.43 -9.20 15.51
C CYS A 651 -9.38 -8.53 14.62
N GLU A 652 -9.06 -9.08 13.45
CA GLU A 652 -8.13 -8.45 12.52
C GLU A 652 -8.63 -7.07 12.02
N SER A 653 -9.94 -6.93 11.78
CA SER A 653 -10.57 -5.66 11.37
C SER A 653 -10.66 -4.67 12.54
N ALA A 654 -11.03 -5.15 13.73
CA ALA A 654 -11.10 -4.34 14.95
C ALA A 654 -9.72 -3.78 15.34
N GLN A 655 -8.65 -4.60 15.26
CA GLN A 655 -7.27 -4.17 15.48
C GLN A 655 -6.81 -3.15 14.43
N ALA A 656 -7.24 -3.27 13.18
CA ALA A 656 -6.93 -2.30 12.13
C ALA A 656 -7.66 -0.97 12.37
N TYR A 657 -8.97 -0.99 12.58
CA TYR A 657 -9.78 0.20 12.85
C TYR A 657 -9.32 0.97 14.10
N MET A 658 -9.01 0.26 15.20
CA MET A 658 -8.40 0.86 16.40
C MET A 658 -6.98 1.42 16.14
N SER A 659 -6.20 0.79 15.26
CA SER A 659 -4.86 1.26 14.87
C SER A 659 -4.93 2.54 14.04
N ASP A 660 -5.84 2.60 13.06
CA ASP A 660 -6.03 3.78 12.20
C ASP A 660 -6.63 4.96 12.98
N ALA A 661 -7.55 4.70 13.92
CA ALA A 661 -8.12 5.70 14.82
C ALA A 661 -7.05 6.37 15.70
N VAL A 662 -6.18 5.57 16.35
CA VAL A 662 -5.07 6.09 17.17
C VAL A 662 -4.02 6.81 16.30
N ALA A 663 -3.81 6.38 15.06
CA ALA A 663 -2.90 7.06 14.12
C ALA A 663 -3.46 8.40 13.58
N ALA A 664 -4.78 8.60 13.63
CA ALA A 664 -5.45 9.80 13.16
C ALA A 664 -5.76 10.83 14.26
N ASP A 665 -5.78 10.43 15.55
CA ASP A 665 -6.15 11.35 16.64
C ASP A 665 -4.99 12.27 17.05
N ALA A 666 -5.01 13.50 16.51
CA ALA A 666 -3.99 14.50 16.76
C ALA A 666 -3.83 14.84 18.26
N ASN A 667 -4.94 14.94 19.00
CA ASN A 667 -4.94 15.33 20.42
C ASN A 667 -4.27 14.25 21.31
N PHE A 668 -4.65 12.99 21.15
CA PHE A 668 -3.99 11.88 21.86
C PHE A 668 -2.50 11.79 21.51
N LEU A 669 -2.15 11.95 20.22
CA LEU A 669 -0.76 11.89 19.77
C LEU A 669 0.08 13.07 20.25
N GLU A 670 -0.47 14.29 20.31
CA GLU A 670 0.23 15.46 20.87
C GLU A 670 0.56 15.26 22.35
N ILE A 671 -0.40 14.78 23.15
CA ILE A 671 -0.18 14.49 24.58
C ILE A 671 0.86 13.36 24.76
N PHE A 672 0.88 12.36 23.86
CA PHE A 672 1.89 11.30 23.84
C PHE A 672 3.27 11.83 23.47
N ASP A 673 3.38 12.61 22.39
CA ASP A 673 4.64 13.22 21.94
C ASP A 673 5.23 14.08 23.06
N ARG A 674 4.41 14.96 23.67
CA ARG A 674 4.82 15.79 24.82
C ARG A 674 5.27 14.97 26.02
N LEU A 675 4.57 13.90 26.40
CA LEU A 675 5.02 13.01 27.49
C LEU A 675 6.40 12.39 27.18
N VAL A 676 6.63 11.97 25.93
CA VAL A 676 7.90 11.37 25.54
C VAL A 676 9.01 12.43 25.52
N GLU A 677 8.78 13.59 24.93
CA GLU A 677 9.78 14.66 24.79
C GLU A 677 10.11 15.37 26.11
N GLU A 678 9.11 15.63 26.96
CA GLU A 678 9.28 16.42 28.20
C GLU A 678 9.64 15.55 29.42
N VAL A 679 9.41 14.22 29.38
CA VAL A 679 9.66 13.32 30.53
C VAL A 679 10.52 12.11 30.16
N VAL A 680 10.16 11.35 29.12
CA VAL A 680 10.80 10.05 28.86
C VAL A 680 12.20 10.22 28.26
N LEU A 681 12.38 11.05 27.23
CA LEU A 681 13.69 11.28 26.62
C LEU A 681 14.69 11.92 27.60
N PRO A 682 14.34 12.95 28.41
CA PRO A 682 15.22 13.47 29.45
C PRO A 682 15.66 12.39 30.45
N HIS A 683 14.73 11.52 30.90
CA HIS A 683 15.06 10.42 31.80
C HIS A 683 16.01 9.39 31.15
N VAL A 684 15.78 9.02 29.88
CA VAL A 684 16.66 8.11 29.13
C VAL A 684 18.04 8.73 28.90
N LYS A 685 18.11 10.01 28.49
CA LYS A 685 19.37 10.75 28.30
C LYS A 685 20.15 10.85 29.61
N GLN A 686 19.49 11.15 30.74
CA GLN A 686 20.13 11.17 32.05
C GLN A 686 20.70 9.81 32.45
N ARG A 687 19.98 8.71 32.20
CA ARG A 687 20.49 7.34 32.44
C ARG A 687 21.68 7.01 31.53
N LEU A 688 21.67 7.41 30.26
CA LEU A 688 22.78 7.21 29.32
C LEU A 688 24.04 7.99 29.74
N VAL A 689 23.88 9.22 30.23
CA VAL A 689 24.98 10.02 30.79
C VAL A 689 25.54 9.36 32.06
N ALA A 690 24.67 8.91 32.98
CA ALA A 690 25.08 8.18 34.19
C ALA A 690 25.75 6.83 33.88
N ALA A 691 25.42 6.20 32.75
CA ALA A 691 26.08 4.99 32.24
C ALA A 691 27.40 5.25 31.49
N GLY A 692 27.81 6.51 31.31
CA GLY A 692 28.98 6.90 30.50
C GLY A 692 28.80 6.72 28.99
N ALA A 693 27.58 6.45 28.52
CA ALA A 693 27.24 6.19 27.13
C ALA A 693 26.83 7.45 26.35
N ALA A 694 26.56 8.55 27.04
CA ALA A 694 26.29 9.86 26.45
C ALA A 694 26.99 10.99 27.24
N LYS A 695 27.06 12.18 26.65
CA LYS A 695 27.51 13.42 27.32
C LYS A 695 26.31 14.34 27.53
N GLN A 696 26.26 15.03 28.66
CA GLN A 696 25.14 15.91 29.04
C GLN A 696 24.84 16.94 27.94
N ASP A 697 25.86 17.69 27.51
CA ASP A 697 25.74 18.84 26.61
C ASP A 697 25.86 18.46 25.12
N THR A 698 25.73 17.17 24.78
CA THR A 698 25.78 16.69 23.39
C THR A 698 24.37 16.27 22.92
N PRO A 699 23.86 16.80 21.80
CA PRO A 699 22.55 16.41 21.26
C PRO A 699 22.55 14.98 20.70
N LEU A 700 21.62 14.14 21.19
CA LEU A 700 21.50 12.72 20.88
C LEU A 700 20.13 12.43 20.24
N SER A 701 20.11 11.66 19.15
CA SER A 701 18.89 11.24 18.46
C SER A 701 18.26 9.99 19.09
N PHE A 702 16.93 9.98 19.09
CA PHE A 702 16.07 8.91 19.61
C PHE A 702 14.99 8.56 18.60
N TYR A 703 14.74 7.27 18.42
CA TYR A 703 13.79 6.72 17.44
C TYR A 703 12.56 6.15 18.15
N ILE A 704 11.55 7.00 18.34
CA ILE A 704 10.34 6.72 19.12
C ILE A 704 9.32 5.95 18.27
N GLN A 705 8.76 4.85 18.78
CA GLN A 705 7.57 4.21 18.19
C GLN A 705 6.38 5.19 18.22
N ARG A 706 5.87 5.57 17.04
CA ARG A 706 4.71 6.46 16.87
C ARG A 706 3.83 5.98 15.69
N PRO A 707 2.54 5.69 15.90
CA PRO A 707 1.79 5.76 17.15
C PRO A 707 2.21 4.68 18.18
N PRO A 708 1.97 4.91 19.48
CA PRO A 708 2.14 3.89 20.51
C PRO A 708 1.09 2.77 20.37
N THR A 709 1.35 1.62 20.99
CA THR A 709 0.38 0.52 21.05
C THR A 709 -0.47 0.64 22.32
N LEU A 710 -1.74 0.99 22.16
CA LEU A 710 -2.75 0.86 23.20
C LEU A 710 -3.28 -0.57 23.22
N ARG A 711 -3.58 -1.12 24.40
CA ARG A 711 -4.15 -2.46 24.60
C ARG A 711 -5.32 -2.41 25.58
N ILE A 712 -6.41 -3.05 25.21
CA ILE A 712 -7.63 -3.21 26.01
C ILE A 712 -7.80 -4.70 26.31
N GLN A 713 -7.77 -5.07 27.58
CA GLN A 713 -7.97 -6.43 28.09
C GLN A 713 -9.23 -6.46 28.97
N PRO A 714 -10.38 -6.92 28.45
CA PRO A 714 -11.61 -6.93 29.23
C PRO A 714 -11.58 -8.05 30.28
N GLY A 715 -12.42 -7.88 31.31
CA GLY A 715 -12.64 -8.85 32.37
C GLY A 715 -14.12 -9.21 32.54
N PRO A 716 -14.47 -10.41 33.04
CA PRO A 716 -13.58 -11.55 33.28
C PRO A 716 -13.25 -12.29 31.97
N GLY A 717 -11.97 -12.65 31.76
CA GLY A 717 -11.47 -13.18 30.50
C GLY A 717 -10.28 -14.13 30.62
N ARG A 718 -10.44 -15.35 30.07
CA ARG A 718 -9.51 -16.49 30.27
C ARG A 718 -8.20 -16.41 29.50
N ALA A 719 -8.14 -15.57 28.47
CA ALA A 719 -6.98 -15.50 27.59
C ALA A 719 -5.86 -14.65 28.22
N GLY A 720 -4.78 -15.31 28.67
CA GLY A 720 -3.51 -14.66 29.02
C GLY A 720 -2.61 -14.40 27.81
N VAL A 721 -1.59 -13.57 27.98
CA VAL A 721 -0.51 -13.40 26.99
C VAL A 721 0.60 -14.41 27.30
N LYS A 722 1.14 -15.07 26.27
CA LYS A 722 2.26 -16.02 26.46
C LYS A 722 3.59 -15.27 26.65
N PRO A 723 4.52 -15.76 27.49
CA PRO A 723 5.85 -15.18 27.63
C PRO A 723 6.60 -15.15 26.29
N HIS A 724 7.09 -13.96 25.92
CA HIS A 724 7.84 -13.71 24.70
C HIS A 724 8.87 -12.60 24.94
N HIS A 725 9.93 -12.54 24.14
CA HIS A 725 10.79 -11.36 24.08
C HIS A 725 10.66 -10.67 22.71
N ASP A 726 10.77 -9.35 22.66
CA ASP A 726 10.48 -8.56 21.45
C ASP A 726 11.51 -8.81 20.34
N GLY A 727 12.70 -9.31 20.69
CA GLY A 727 13.69 -9.83 19.72
C GLY A 727 13.21 -11.02 18.89
N GLU A 728 12.14 -11.74 19.31
CA GLU A 728 11.48 -12.75 18.46
C GLU A 728 10.71 -12.15 17.26
N TYR A 729 10.39 -10.86 17.33
CA TYR A 729 9.56 -10.14 16.38
C TYR A 729 10.33 -9.12 15.53
N GLY A 730 11.61 -8.87 15.86
CA GLY A 730 12.51 -8.00 15.11
C GLY A 730 12.91 -6.70 15.82
N HIS A 731 12.70 -6.59 17.12
CA HIS A 731 13.22 -5.49 17.93
C HIS A 731 14.71 -5.67 18.27
N GLN A 732 15.41 -4.57 18.56
CA GLN A 732 16.88 -4.52 18.63
C GLN A 732 17.42 -4.46 20.06
N ASN A 733 18.72 -4.77 20.22
CA ASN A 733 19.43 -4.64 21.51
C ASN A 733 19.74 -3.16 21.89
N GLY A 734 19.50 -2.24 20.96
CA GLY A 734 19.58 -0.79 21.13
C GLY A 734 18.27 -0.11 21.55
N GLU A 735 17.25 -0.89 21.91
CA GLU A 735 15.85 -0.49 21.99
C GLU A 735 15.28 -0.75 23.39
N LEU A 736 14.72 0.28 24.04
CA LEU A 736 14.06 0.16 25.34
C LEU A 736 12.55 0.08 25.17
N ASN A 737 11.92 -0.82 25.91
CA ASN A 737 10.47 -0.91 26.06
C ASN A 737 9.98 0.02 27.16
N PHE A 738 8.83 0.63 26.92
CA PHE A 738 8.09 1.42 27.90
C PHE A 738 6.67 0.89 28.02
N TRP A 739 6.18 0.74 29.25
CA TRP A 739 4.83 0.30 29.56
C TRP A 739 4.18 1.20 30.62
N LEU A 740 2.97 1.66 30.34
CA LEU A 740 2.23 2.64 31.14
C LEU A 740 0.79 2.13 31.36
N PRO A 741 0.31 1.97 32.61
CA PRO A 741 -1.07 1.63 32.90
C PRO A 741 -1.97 2.87 32.81
N LEU A 742 -3.08 2.76 32.06
CA LEU A 742 -4.13 3.80 32.01
C LEU A 742 -5.30 3.51 32.96
N THR A 743 -5.28 2.33 33.60
CA THR A 743 -6.29 1.83 34.55
C THR A 743 -5.65 1.32 35.83
N ASP A 744 -6.34 1.43 36.98
CA ASP A 744 -5.76 1.00 38.26
C ASP A 744 -5.63 -0.53 38.37
N ARG A 745 -4.40 -1.00 38.55
CA ARG A 745 -4.06 -2.41 38.81
C ARG A 745 -4.77 -3.00 40.03
N ASN A 746 -5.17 -2.18 41.01
CA ASN A 746 -5.91 -2.66 42.18
C ASN A 746 -7.36 -3.07 41.83
N LEU A 747 -7.90 -2.54 40.73
CA LEU A 747 -9.24 -2.85 40.24
C LEU A 747 -9.23 -4.01 39.24
N ASN A 748 -8.25 -4.05 38.33
CA ASN A 748 -8.19 -5.06 37.26
C ASN A 748 -7.27 -6.26 37.56
N GLN A 749 -6.36 -6.16 38.53
CA GLN A 749 -5.42 -7.22 38.95
C GLN A 749 -4.50 -7.75 37.82
N VAL A 750 -4.19 -6.92 36.81
CA VAL A 750 -3.27 -7.28 35.72
C VAL A 750 -1.97 -6.47 35.79
N ASP A 751 -0.86 -7.17 36.00
CA ASP A 751 0.50 -6.62 36.06
C ASP A 751 1.32 -7.02 34.81
N LEU A 752 2.40 -6.27 34.56
CA LEU A 752 3.46 -6.69 33.63
C LEU A 752 4.42 -7.64 34.37
N PHE A 753 4.62 -8.84 33.84
CA PHE A 753 5.59 -9.81 34.34
C PHE A 753 6.83 -9.84 33.44
N CYS A 754 8.04 -9.81 34.01
CA CYS A 754 9.31 -9.88 33.28
C CYS A 754 10.35 -10.77 33.97
N GLU A 755 11.26 -11.39 33.20
CA GLU A 755 12.46 -12.06 33.70
C GLU A 755 13.49 -11.05 34.22
N SER A 756 14.19 -11.36 35.32
CA SER A 756 15.20 -10.44 35.89
C SER A 756 16.41 -10.22 34.98
N LYS A 757 16.74 -11.24 34.17
CA LYS A 757 17.75 -11.23 33.10
C LYS A 757 17.37 -12.22 31.99
N PHE A 758 17.95 -12.04 30.81
CA PHE A 758 17.78 -12.89 29.64
C PHE A 758 17.78 -14.40 29.95
N GLN A 759 16.75 -15.11 29.48
CA GLN A 759 16.55 -16.57 29.59
C GLN A 759 16.40 -17.15 31.01
N LYS A 760 16.37 -16.35 32.07
CA LYS A 760 16.33 -16.90 33.44
C LYS A 760 15.02 -17.60 33.83
N GLY A 761 13.89 -17.23 33.23
CA GLY A 761 12.56 -17.75 33.58
C GLY A 761 12.04 -17.33 34.96
N ASP A 762 12.73 -16.42 35.65
CA ASP A 762 12.41 -15.93 36.99
C ASP A 762 11.41 -14.76 36.96
N PHE A 763 10.28 -14.99 36.29
CA PHE A 763 9.24 -13.98 36.07
C PHE A 763 8.68 -13.44 37.38
N ARG A 764 8.75 -12.12 37.56
CA ARG A 764 8.07 -11.39 38.64
C ARG A 764 7.19 -10.28 38.08
N ALA A 765 6.12 -9.94 38.80
CA ALA A 765 5.34 -8.75 38.55
C ALA A 765 6.20 -7.50 38.76
N ILE A 766 6.05 -6.52 37.88
CA ILE A 766 6.59 -5.17 38.02
C ILE A 766 5.41 -4.29 38.45
N LEU A 767 5.34 -3.98 39.74
CA LEU A 767 4.29 -3.13 40.30
C LEU A 767 4.46 -1.71 39.77
N CYS A 768 3.42 -1.20 39.11
CA CYS A 768 3.40 0.13 38.50
C CYS A 768 1.98 0.69 38.64
N HIS A 769 1.84 1.87 39.23
CA HIS A 769 0.55 2.54 39.39
C HIS A 769 0.26 3.49 38.22
N ARG A 770 -0.95 4.06 38.18
CA ARG A 770 -1.21 5.21 37.33
C ARG A 770 -0.27 6.37 37.71
N GLY A 771 0.16 7.15 36.72
CA GLY A 771 1.20 8.16 36.90
C GLY A 771 2.63 7.61 36.94
N GLU A 772 2.83 6.30 36.74
CA GLU A 772 4.13 5.65 36.65
C GLU A 772 4.35 5.00 35.27
N ILE A 773 5.62 4.87 34.87
CA ILE A 773 6.08 4.25 33.63
C ILE A 773 7.14 3.21 33.99
N ILE A 774 6.98 1.99 33.47
CA ILE A 774 8.04 0.97 33.48
C ILE A 774 8.91 1.18 32.25
N SER A 775 10.23 1.28 32.43
CA SER A 775 11.24 1.13 31.38
C SER A 775 11.98 -0.20 31.58
N PHE A 776 12.10 -1.02 30.54
CA PHE A 776 12.76 -2.34 30.60
C PHE A 776 13.31 -2.78 29.23
N HIS A 777 14.23 -3.76 29.19
CA HIS A 777 14.80 -4.28 27.94
C HIS A 777 14.06 -5.55 27.45
N GLY A 778 12.83 -5.35 26.97
CA GLY A 778 11.96 -6.41 26.46
C GLY A 778 12.45 -7.10 25.20
N SER A 779 13.40 -6.48 24.46
CA SER A 779 14.12 -7.13 23.34
C SER A 779 14.84 -8.42 23.76
N SER A 780 15.39 -8.47 24.98
CA SER A 780 15.98 -9.69 25.55
C SER A 780 15.11 -10.38 26.59
N CYS A 781 14.62 -9.66 27.61
CA CYS A 781 13.93 -10.29 28.73
C CYS A 781 12.51 -10.68 28.31
N ARG A 782 12.16 -11.96 28.51
CA ARG A 782 10.80 -12.40 28.22
C ARG A 782 9.83 -11.72 29.17
N HIS A 783 8.69 -11.32 28.63
CA HIS A 783 7.65 -10.64 29.38
C HIS A 783 6.25 -11.08 28.92
N PHE A 784 5.27 -10.85 29.78
CA PHE A 784 3.85 -11.09 29.51
C PHE A 784 2.98 -10.32 30.50
N VAL A 785 1.67 -10.52 30.38
CA VAL A 785 0.63 -9.98 31.27
C VAL A 785 -0.33 -11.13 31.59
N ASN A 786 -0.77 -11.23 32.84
CA ASN A 786 -1.65 -12.31 33.29
C ASN A 786 -3.06 -12.24 32.65
N ARG A 787 -3.83 -13.32 32.81
CA ARG A 787 -5.27 -13.32 32.51
C ARG A 787 -6.00 -12.31 33.41
N ASN A 788 -7.13 -11.78 32.94
CA ASN A 788 -7.90 -10.78 33.69
C ASN A 788 -9.13 -11.45 34.30
N ASP A 789 -9.03 -11.83 35.57
CA ASP A 789 -10.10 -12.53 36.30
C ASP A 789 -11.11 -11.56 36.96
N SER A 790 -10.81 -10.25 36.96
CA SER A 790 -11.68 -9.22 37.54
C SER A 790 -12.90 -8.91 36.67
N ASP A 791 -13.87 -8.16 37.19
CA ASP A 791 -14.92 -7.57 36.36
C ASP A 791 -14.45 -6.33 35.57
N LYS A 792 -13.22 -5.83 35.79
CA LYS A 792 -12.76 -4.53 35.26
C LYS A 792 -11.83 -4.69 34.06
N THR A 793 -12.03 -3.85 33.06
CA THR A 793 -11.17 -3.80 31.88
C THR A 793 -9.83 -3.14 32.23
N ARG A 794 -8.73 -3.80 31.88
CA ARG A 794 -7.40 -3.18 31.92
C ARG A 794 -7.13 -2.46 30.60
N VAL A 795 -6.69 -1.20 30.68
CA VAL A 795 -6.11 -0.46 29.57
C VAL A 795 -4.67 -0.09 29.89
N SER A 796 -3.77 -0.29 28.94
CA SER A 796 -2.37 0.17 29.02
C SER A 796 -1.86 0.64 27.67
N MET A 797 -0.78 1.41 27.69
CA MET A 797 -0.01 1.82 26.52
C MET A 797 1.40 1.23 26.57
N ASP A 798 1.90 0.71 25.46
CA ASP A 798 3.29 0.29 25.29
C ASP A 798 3.91 0.84 24.00
N PHE A 799 5.17 1.24 24.10
CA PHE A 799 5.97 1.79 23.00
C PHE A 799 7.44 1.43 23.20
N ARG A 800 8.27 1.65 22.18
CA ARG A 800 9.73 1.49 22.26
C ARG A 800 10.45 2.77 21.83
N ILE A 801 11.69 2.92 22.29
CA ILE A 801 12.62 3.96 21.85
C ILE A 801 13.97 3.32 21.52
N GLY A 802 14.42 3.48 20.28
CA GLY A 802 15.79 3.18 19.86
C GLY A 802 16.74 4.36 20.14
N VAL A 803 17.99 4.09 20.51
CA VAL A 803 18.99 5.10 20.88
C VAL A 803 20.10 5.20 19.83
N GLU A 804 20.46 6.41 19.38
CA GLU A 804 21.61 6.67 18.51
C GLU A 804 22.89 5.98 19.01
N GLY A 805 23.65 5.37 18.10
CA GLY A 805 24.87 4.61 18.41
C GLY A 805 24.65 3.17 18.92
N PHE A 806 23.45 2.83 19.38
CA PHE A 806 23.07 1.48 19.82
C PHE A 806 22.00 0.84 18.92
N PHE A 807 21.22 1.65 18.23
CA PHE A 807 20.09 1.26 17.39
C PHE A 807 20.31 1.67 15.93
N ASP A 808 19.96 0.79 15.00
CA ASP A 808 19.96 1.07 13.56
C ASP A 808 18.50 1.27 13.08
N PRO A 809 18.03 2.50 12.82
CA PRO A 809 16.65 2.75 12.37
C PRO A 809 16.36 2.18 10.97
N TYR A 810 17.39 1.77 10.22
CA TYR A 810 17.28 1.14 8.92
C TYR A 810 17.38 -0.39 9.01
N TRP A 811 17.71 -1.00 10.15
CA TRP A 811 17.71 -2.46 10.28
C TRP A 811 16.28 -3.03 10.36
N GLN A 812 16.08 -4.22 9.78
CA GLN A 812 14.85 -5.00 9.87
C GLN A 812 15.19 -6.49 9.82
N MET A 813 14.54 -7.30 10.65
CA MET A 813 14.69 -8.75 10.66
C MET A 813 14.23 -9.38 9.34
N SER A 814 14.97 -10.38 8.83
CA SER A 814 14.56 -11.09 7.62
C SER A 814 13.22 -11.81 7.83
N GLY A 815 12.23 -11.51 7.00
CA GLY A 815 10.86 -12.05 7.08
C GLY A 815 9.84 -11.16 7.79
N THR A 816 10.19 -9.98 8.32
CA THR A 816 9.20 -8.97 8.72
C THR A 816 8.67 -8.24 7.49
N THR A 817 7.34 -8.20 7.33
CA THR A 817 6.68 -7.56 6.17
C THR A 817 6.26 -6.11 6.43
N ASP A 818 6.28 -5.68 7.69
CA ASP A 818 5.86 -4.37 8.17
C ASP A 818 6.54 -4.16 9.53
N ASP A 819 6.84 -2.92 9.89
CA ASP A 819 7.54 -2.54 11.12
C ASP A 819 6.81 -1.31 11.73
N HIS A 820 7.01 -1.05 13.01
CA HIS A 820 6.36 0.08 13.67
C HIS A 820 6.82 1.41 13.08
N GLY A 821 5.89 2.35 12.90
CA GLY A 821 6.21 3.72 12.55
C GLY A 821 7.13 4.34 13.60
N ARG A 822 8.17 5.06 13.16
CA ARG A 822 9.13 5.73 14.04
C ARG A 822 9.17 7.23 13.76
N ARG A 823 9.29 8.03 14.81
CA ARG A 823 9.61 9.46 14.76
C ARG A 823 11.00 9.65 15.37
N GLU A 824 11.88 10.32 14.64
CA GLU A 824 13.16 10.78 15.20
C GLU A 824 12.93 12.07 15.99
N VAL A 825 13.53 12.16 17.17
CA VAL A 825 13.61 13.36 18.01
C VAL A 825 15.04 13.47 18.54
N ARG A 826 15.58 14.69 18.60
CA ARG A 826 16.94 14.96 19.05
C ARG A 826 16.94 15.97 20.20
N ILE A 827 17.56 15.60 21.33
CA ILE A 827 17.64 16.41 22.58
C ILE A 827 19.03 16.39 23.20
#